data_AF-A0A087E7F2-F1
#
_entry.id   AF-A0A087E7F2-F1
#
_cell.length_a   1.000
_cell.length_b   1.000
_cell.length_c   1.000
_cell.angle_alpha   90.00
_cell.angle_beta   90.00
_cell.angle_gamma   90.00
#
_symmetry.space_group_name_H-M   'P 1'
#
loop_
_entity.id
_entity.type
_entity.pdbx_description
1 polymer ?
#
loop_
_entity_poly.entity_id
_entity_poly.type
_entity_poly.pdbx_seq_one_letter_code
_entity_poly.pdbx_strand_id
1 'polypeptide(L)'
;MIAEAQAPGKLYIAGEYAVVEHGHPAILVAVNRMLTVRVTGYENPGEGVPSGDALRNVQGESAAAASLPHDSRATGSIHSQGHDEAATTWHRDAHGQCVPDEERPGAAHLVAAIQCVEELARAAGIGLRVFDIDVTSDLDDVSGRKYGLGSSAAVTVAAMRALLRFYGLESALEPLEQYKLAFAIACRAGNVGSGGDLAASLFGGCIRFCSPDRDWVGQRLDDTVLPELVRMPWPDLSVTRLRVFGGDAERRLDGDDTRGLLDASRSAAFEATSSDANGEDAEFRAAHRRAASTDVSSEVLNGDRFDADSKLTGTQHGIGSAMAATAFASSAQSAALRLLVGWTGKPASTADLVTNVQHHSTDERERRYREFLEHSDRCVDALCEALAQGDIAAVREHIAQARELLRGLSSLTGTLIETPRLAALVETAIAHGAAAKSSGAGGGDCGIAIIGVRGTDATTGTDTDHAVDGVCGESLKRAELMRPKESRTAQTSVFTDPADESNAESVESTVSAIFQDWRLAGIEPLELAVCAPLAEAPQWQTKRSSRKDDHVRLALQQHEQEASNAFDDVRFMHHALCGVSVSQVDTTTTVCGSRWELPFYINAMTGGSQRTGSINAALARAAQATGIAIASGSQHAALRDPALAATFTAIREQSQGFVFANVGPTVTPRQAAQAVAMLNANALQIHVNLAQEIVMPEGNRDFSDWPQRICEIIAASPVPVVVKEVGFGMSRRSVEQLAALGVRTVDVSGRGGTDFAAIENSRRTAREYGYLDGWGQSTVLCLLDCLSAPSDVDILASGGVRNPLDVVISLALGAKAVGVSGHFLRVLEDRGEAGLVDEINSWAEQLRSLMALLGASTVADLQHADLLLGGTTLEQATLLGVDAAALAHRTA
;
A
#
# COMPACT_ATOMS: atom_id res chain seq x y z
N MET A 1 15.07 -5.36 -34.30
CA MET A 1 15.12 -5.34 -32.80
C MET A 1 14.17 -6.40 -32.26
N ILE A 2 14.51 -7.11 -31.18
CA ILE A 2 13.66 -8.15 -30.59
C ILE A 2 13.41 -7.81 -29.12
N ALA A 3 12.16 -7.85 -28.68
CA ALA A 3 11.76 -7.76 -27.28
C ALA A 3 10.87 -8.96 -26.93
N GLU A 4 11.04 -9.52 -25.74
CA GLU A 4 10.27 -10.69 -25.30
C GLU A 4 9.84 -10.50 -23.85
N ALA A 5 8.64 -10.97 -23.51
CA ALA A 5 8.17 -11.02 -22.13
C ALA A 5 7.28 -12.25 -21.89
N GLN A 6 7.20 -12.65 -20.63
CA GLN A 6 6.41 -13.79 -20.18
C GLN A 6 5.43 -13.39 -19.08
N ALA A 7 4.30 -14.07 -19.02
CA ALA A 7 3.33 -13.94 -17.94
C ALA A 7 2.82 -15.32 -17.49
N PRO A 8 2.72 -15.59 -16.17
CA PRO A 8 2.21 -16.83 -15.65
C PRO A 8 0.69 -16.94 -15.75
N GLY A 9 0.20 -18.18 -15.75
CA GLY A 9 -1.19 -18.49 -15.44
C GLY A 9 -1.50 -18.25 -13.95
N LYS A 10 -2.78 -18.38 -13.59
CA LYS A 10 -3.27 -18.08 -12.24
C LYS A 10 -4.37 -19.02 -11.77
N LEU A 11 -4.58 -19.08 -10.45
CA LEU A 11 -5.69 -19.75 -9.79
C LEU A 11 -6.29 -18.85 -8.70
N TYR A 12 -7.58 -19.04 -8.40
CA TYR A 12 -8.24 -18.41 -7.27
C TYR A 12 -8.18 -19.32 -6.05
N ILE A 13 -7.75 -18.76 -4.92
CA ILE A 13 -7.78 -19.43 -3.63
C ILE A 13 -9.09 -19.14 -2.89
N ALA A 14 -9.60 -17.90 -2.96
CA ALA A 14 -10.89 -17.49 -2.39
C ALA A 14 -11.38 -16.17 -3.00
N GLY A 15 -12.69 -15.91 -2.93
CA GLY A 15 -13.32 -14.63 -3.30
C GLY A 15 -13.67 -14.44 -4.78
N GLU A 16 -13.56 -15.48 -5.62
CA GLU A 16 -13.61 -15.38 -7.09
C GLU A 16 -14.88 -14.76 -7.70
N TYR A 17 -16.04 -14.82 -7.04
CA TYR A 17 -17.27 -14.17 -7.50
C TYR A 17 -17.59 -12.87 -6.77
N ALA A 18 -17.11 -12.72 -5.54
CA ALA A 18 -17.30 -11.48 -4.79
C ALA A 18 -16.48 -10.34 -5.39
N VAL A 19 -15.23 -10.63 -5.80
CA VAL A 19 -14.30 -9.65 -6.40
C VAL A 19 -14.75 -9.11 -7.76
N VAL A 20 -15.82 -9.65 -8.35
CA VAL A 20 -16.44 -9.06 -9.55
C VAL A 20 -17.12 -7.73 -9.20
N GLU A 21 -17.59 -7.60 -7.96
CA GLU A 21 -18.02 -6.34 -7.37
C GLU A 21 -16.79 -5.62 -6.81
N HIS A 22 -16.66 -4.33 -7.13
CA HIS A 22 -15.56 -3.52 -6.59
C HIS A 22 -15.64 -3.42 -5.06
N GLY A 23 -14.50 -3.21 -4.40
CA GLY A 23 -14.42 -3.16 -2.94
C GLY A 23 -14.34 -4.53 -2.24
N HIS A 24 -14.69 -5.63 -2.91
CA HIS A 24 -14.62 -6.98 -2.35
C HIS A 24 -13.29 -7.68 -2.68
N PRO A 25 -12.61 -8.31 -1.70
CA PRO A 25 -11.30 -8.93 -1.91
C PRO A 25 -11.37 -10.37 -2.43
N ALA A 26 -10.30 -10.78 -3.10
CA ALA A 26 -9.98 -12.17 -3.43
C ALA A 26 -8.52 -12.49 -3.13
N ILE A 27 -8.22 -13.79 -3.00
CA ILE A 27 -6.86 -14.31 -2.93
C ILE A 27 -6.56 -15.07 -4.22
N LEU A 28 -5.48 -14.69 -4.89
CA LEU A 28 -5.03 -15.32 -6.12
C LEU A 28 -3.59 -15.79 -5.99
N VAL A 29 -3.23 -16.76 -6.84
CA VAL A 29 -1.88 -17.28 -6.93
C VAL A 29 -1.46 -17.42 -8.38
N ALA A 30 -0.24 -17.00 -8.70
CA ALA A 30 0.38 -17.23 -10.01
C ALA A 30 1.07 -18.60 -10.04
N VAL A 31 0.93 -19.32 -11.14
CA VAL A 31 1.49 -20.68 -11.32
C VAL A 31 2.53 -20.72 -12.44
N ASN A 32 3.49 -21.63 -12.33
CA ASN A 32 4.68 -21.75 -13.20
C ASN A 32 4.41 -22.28 -14.62
N ARG A 33 3.24 -22.01 -15.19
CA ARG A 33 2.96 -22.19 -16.61
C ARG A 33 2.91 -20.81 -17.25
N MET A 34 3.74 -20.59 -18.27
CA MET A 34 3.98 -19.26 -18.81
C MET A 34 3.38 -19.14 -20.21
N LEU A 35 2.97 -17.93 -20.54
CA LEU A 35 2.72 -17.50 -21.90
C LEU A 35 3.81 -16.49 -22.27
N THR A 36 4.45 -16.71 -23.42
CA THR A 36 5.52 -15.89 -23.96
C THR A 36 5.00 -15.09 -25.14
N VAL A 37 5.31 -13.80 -25.16
CA VAL A 37 5.08 -12.93 -26.31
C VAL A 37 6.41 -12.33 -26.76
N ARG A 38 6.72 -12.48 -28.04
CA ARG A 38 7.89 -11.91 -28.69
C ARG A 38 7.46 -10.87 -29.71
N VAL A 39 8.10 -9.70 -29.68
CA VAL A 39 7.92 -8.60 -30.62
C VAL A 39 9.19 -8.45 -31.46
N THR A 40 9.07 -8.59 -32.77
CA THR A 40 10.19 -8.50 -33.72
C THR A 40 10.01 -7.29 -34.61
N GLY A 41 10.77 -6.22 -34.36
CA GLY A 41 10.70 -4.98 -35.12
C GLY A 41 11.63 -4.95 -36.33
N TYR A 42 11.12 -4.35 -37.41
CA TYR A 42 11.83 -4.06 -38.65
C TYR A 42 12.63 -2.75 -38.53
N GLU A 43 13.81 -2.67 -39.15
CA GLU A 43 14.57 -1.43 -39.21
C GLU A 43 13.86 -0.44 -40.15
N ASN A 44 13.53 0.75 -39.63
CA ASN A 44 13.32 1.92 -40.47
C ASN A 44 14.62 2.72 -40.52
N PRO A 45 15.09 3.15 -41.72
CA PRO A 45 16.32 3.91 -41.86
C PRO A 45 16.11 5.34 -41.34
N GLY A 46 16.54 5.59 -40.10
CA GLY A 46 16.68 6.94 -39.56
C GLY A 46 15.78 7.23 -38.37
N GLU A 47 16.32 7.10 -37.16
CA GLU A 47 16.35 8.13 -36.09
C GLU A 47 16.80 7.49 -34.77
N GLY A 48 17.71 8.18 -34.08
CA GLY A 48 18.49 7.67 -32.95
C GLY A 48 17.66 7.42 -31.67
N VAL A 49 18.15 6.46 -30.88
CA VAL A 49 17.65 6.11 -29.54
C VAL A 49 17.77 7.34 -28.61
N PRO A 50 16.69 7.83 -27.97
CA PRO A 50 16.82 8.79 -26.87
C PRO A 50 17.24 8.04 -25.59
N SER A 51 18.14 8.65 -24.82
CA SER A 51 18.59 8.16 -23.52
C SER A 51 17.52 8.40 -22.45
N GLY A 52 17.39 7.45 -21.52
CA GLY A 52 16.38 7.46 -20.47
C GLY A 52 16.62 8.57 -19.46
N ASP A 53 15.88 9.68 -19.59
CA ASP A 53 15.63 10.63 -18.49
C ASP A 53 14.50 11.65 -18.80
N ALA A 54 13.49 11.27 -19.59
CA ALA A 54 12.46 12.19 -20.07
C ALA A 54 11.03 11.80 -19.66
N LEU A 55 10.76 11.63 -18.35
CA LEU A 55 9.38 11.54 -17.82
C LEU A 55 9.26 12.21 -16.44
N ARG A 56 9.61 13.49 -16.35
CA ARG A 56 9.16 14.40 -15.28
C ARG A 56 9.01 15.81 -15.85
N ASN A 57 7.88 16.05 -16.53
CA ASN A 57 7.20 17.34 -16.72
C ASN A 57 6.33 17.29 -17.99
N VAL A 58 5.03 17.10 -17.82
CA VAL A 58 4.03 17.56 -18.81
C VAL A 58 2.86 18.14 -18.02
N GLN A 59 2.91 19.44 -17.75
CA GLN A 59 1.70 20.24 -17.53
C GLN A 59 1.22 20.73 -18.89
N GLY A 60 -0.09 20.69 -19.07
CA GLY A 60 -0.76 20.70 -20.35
C GLY A 60 -0.41 21.87 -21.27
N GLU A 61 -0.24 21.55 -22.55
CA GLU A 61 -0.51 22.44 -23.66
C GLU A 61 -0.91 21.58 -24.88
N SER A 62 -1.95 22.04 -25.58
CA SER A 62 -2.56 21.42 -26.75
C SER A 62 -1.53 21.12 -27.85
N ALA A 63 -1.25 19.84 -28.10
CA ALA A 63 -0.42 19.40 -29.22
C ALA A 63 -1.12 19.65 -30.57
N ALA A 64 -0.68 20.70 -31.27
CA ALA A 64 -1.01 20.93 -32.67
C ALA A 64 -0.42 19.81 -33.55
N ALA A 65 -1.23 19.35 -34.50
CA ALA A 65 -0.94 18.26 -35.42
C ALA A 65 0.39 18.45 -36.17
N ALA A 66 1.38 17.64 -35.83
CA ALA A 66 2.54 17.39 -36.68
C ALA A 66 2.14 16.36 -37.75
N SER A 67 2.03 16.82 -38.99
CA SER A 67 1.70 16.00 -40.16
C SER A 67 2.73 14.88 -40.36
N LEU A 68 2.28 13.62 -40.25
CA LEU A 68 3.07 12.44 -40.58
C LEU A 68 3.37 12.38 -42.09
N PRO A 69 4.59 11.97 -42.52
CA PRO A 69 4.85 11.67 -43.92
C PRO A 69 3.98 10.49 -44.36
N HIS A 70 3.29 10.65 -45.50
CA HIS A 70 2.59 9.59 -46.20
C HIS A 70 3.60 8.53 -46.70
N ASP A 71 3.83 7.49 -45.91
CA ASP A 71 4.20 6.18 -46.45
C ASP A 71 3.09 5.18 -46.17
N SER A 72 2.44 4.75 -47.25
CA SER A 72 1.24 3.94 -47.23
C SER A 72 1.61 2.46 -47.13
N ARG A 73 1.24 1.83 -46.00
CA ARG A 73 1.31 0.39 -45.62
C ARG A 73 2.52 -0.05 -44.78
N ALA A 74 2.76 0.64 -43.68
CA ALA A 74 3.36 0.01 -42.50
C ALA A 74 2.45 -1.16 -42.05
N THR A 75 2.86 -2.40 -42.32
CA THR A 75 2.10 -3.62 -42.04
C THR A 75 2.93 -4.58 -41.19
N GLY A 76 2.29 -5.20 -40.20
CA GLY A 76 2.90 -6.22 -39.36
C GLY A 76 2.00 -7.44 -39.24
N SER A 77 2.45 -8.46 -38.53
CA SER A 77 1.71 -9.70 -38.32
C SER A 77 1.61 -10.09 -36.84
N ILE A 78 0.56 -10.81 -36.52
CA ILE A 78 0.33 -11.47 -35.24
C ILE A 78 0.23 -12.95 -35.54
N HIS A 79 1.08 -13.75 -34.91
CA HIS A 79 1.12 -15.19 -35.04
C HIS A 79 0.97 -15.83 -33.65
N SER A 80 0.12 -16.86 -33.53
CA SER A 80 -0.07 -17.59 -32.28
C SER A 80 0.11 -19.08 -32.53
N GLN A 81 1.12 -19.69 -31.89
CA GLN A 81 1.43 -21.10 -32.14
C GLN A 81 0.29 -22.01 -31.65
N GLY A 82 -0.28 -22.80 -32.54
CA GLY A 82 -1.37 -23.74 -32.23
C GLY A 82 -2.77 -23.11 -32.16
N HIS A 83 -2.90 -21.81 -32.42
CA HIS A 83 -4.17 -21.06 -32.40
C HIS A 83 -4.34 -20.22 -33.66
N ASP A 84 -4.70 -20.87 -34.77
CA ASP A 84 -4.92 -20.18 -36.05
C ASP A 84 -6.01 -19.10 -35.95
N GLU A 85 -6.99 -19.25 -35.03
CA GLU A 85 -8.02 -18.24 -34.79
C GLU A 85 -7.49 -16.90 -34.25
N ALA A 86 -6.24 -16.82 -33.79
CA ALA A 86 -5.62 -15.60 -33.28
C ALA A 86 -4.60 -14.98 -34.26
N ALA A 87 -4.29 -15.65 -35.37
CA ALA A 87 -3.33 -15.17 -36.35
C ALA A 87 -3.96 -14.16 -37.33
N THR A 88 -3.39 -12.95 -37.45
CA THR A 88 -3.85 -11.91 -38.39
C THR A 88 -2.69 -11.00 -38.78
N THR A 89 -2.80 -10.34 -39.93
CA THR A 89 -1.98 -9.16 -40.25
C THR A 89 -2.67 -7.88 -39.78
N TRP A 90 -1.91 -6.80 -39.64
CA TRP A 90 -2.43 -5.49 -39.25
C TRP A 90 -1.74 -4.37 -40.03
N HIS A 91 -2.44 -3.24 -40.18
CA HIS A 91 -1.94 -2.02 -40.80
C HIS A 91 -2.22 -0.80 -39.92
N ARG A 92 -1.61 0.34 -40.24
CA ARG A 92 -1.96 1.63 -39.63
C ARG A 92 -2.99 2.38 -40.45
N ASP A 93 -4.02 2.90 -39.79
CA ASP A 93 -5.01 3.76 -40.43
C ASP A 93 -4.51 5.21 -40.64
N ALA A 94 -5.39 6.09 -41.15
CA ALA A 94 -5.06 7.50 -41.39
C ALA A 94 -4.75 8.30 -40.11
N HIS A 95 -5.14 7.78 -38.94
CA HIS A 95 -4.87 8.36 -37.62
C HIS A 95 -3.64 7.72 -36.95
N GLY A 96 -2.96 6.80 -37.65
CA GLY A 96 -1.78 6.08 -37.16
C GLY A 96 -2.10 4.99 -36.14
N GLN A 97 -3.37 4.60 -35.98
CA GLN A 97 -3.80 3.51 -35.10
C GLN A 97 -3.62 2.15 -35.76
N CYS A 98 -3.21 1.16 -34.98
CA CYS A 98 -3.11 -0.24 -35.44
C CYS A 98 -4.52 -0.82 -35.62
N VAL A 99 -4.80 -1.32 -36.84
CA VAL A 99 -6.05 -1.94 -37.23
C VAL A 99 -5.74 -3.31 -37.84
N PRO A 100 -6.35 -4.41 -37.35
CA PRO A 100 -6.17 -5.73 -37.94
C PRO A 100 -6.83 -5.81 -39.32
N ASP A 101 -6.23 -6.53 -40.26
CA ASP A 101 -6.79 -6.74 -41.60
C ASP A 101 -8.04 -7.64 -41.56
N GLU A 102 -8.07 -8.60 -40.63
CA GLU A 102 -9.24 -9.44 -40.34
C GLU A 102 -9.57 -9.37 -38.84
N GLU A 103 -10.81 -9.04 -38.50
CA GLU A 103 -11.27 -9.07 -37.11
C GLU A 103 -11.34 -10.52 -36.61
N ARG A 104 -10.44 -10.85 -35.69
CA ARG A 104 -10.37 -12.16 -35.04
C ARG A 104 -10.48 -12.00 -33.53
N PRO A 105 -11.49 -12.60 -32.86
CA PRO A 105 -11.64 -12.50 -31.41
C PRO A 105 -10.40 -12.94 -30.63
N GLY A 106 -9.65 -13.92 -31.15
CA GLY A 106 -8.40 -14.40 -30.55
C GLY A 106 -7.26 -13.36 -30.54
N ALA A 107 -7.31 -12.36 -31.42
CA ALA A 107 -6.30 -11.30 -31.54
C ALA A 107 -6.65 -10.02 -30.77
N ALA A 108 -7.87 -9.89 -30.21
CA ALA A 108 -8.37 -8.65 -29.64
C ALA A 108 -7.48 -8.08 -28.52
N HIS A 109 -6.99 -8.94 -27.61
CA HIS A 109 -6.08 -8.53 -26.54
C HIS A 109 -4.73 -8.02 -27.05
N LEU A 110 -4.21 -8.59 -28.14
CA LEU A 110 -2.94 -8.20 -28.75
C LEU A 110 -3.06 -6.86 -29.48
N VAL A 111 -4.14 -6.68 -30.24
CA VAL A 111 -4.44 -5.41 -30.92
C VAL A 111 -4.64 -4.28 -29.91
N ALA A 112 -5.43 -4.51 -28.86
CA ALA A 112 -5.63 -3.54 -27.79
C ALA A 112 -4.31 -3.20 -27.06
N ALA A 113 -3.43 -4.18 -26.84
CA ALA A 113 -2.12 -3.95 -26.24
C ALA A 113 -1.24 -3.06 -27.12
N ILE A 114 -1.21 -3.29 -28.44
CA ILE A 114 -0.51 -2.43 -29.41
C ILE A 114 -1.04 -0.99 -29.30
N GLN A 115 -2.35 -0.81 -29.40
CA GLN A 115 -2.98 0.52 -29.40
C GLN A 115 -2.69 1.30 -28.11
N CYS A 116 -2.83 0.67 -26.94
CA CYS A 116 -2.57 1.30 -25.65
C CYS A 116 -1.10 1.66 -25.45
N VAL A 117 -0.16 0.75 -25.74
CA VAL A 117 1.27 1.03 -25.54
C VAL A 117 1.76 2.09 -26.53
N GLU A 118 1.22 2.11 -27.75
CA GLU A 118 1.56 3.15 -28.72
C GLU A 118 0.96 4.52 -28.39
N GLU A 119 -0.18 4.57 -27.71
CA GLU A 119 -0.69 5.82 -27.12
C GLU A 119 0.30 6.40 -26.12
N LEU A 120 0.87 5.56 -25.23
CA LEU A 120 1.94 5.96 -24.32
C LEU A 120 3.22 6.38 -25.06
N ALA A 121 3.63 5.62 -26.09
CA ALA A 121 4.81 5.94 -26.89
C ALA A 121 4.67 7.30 -27.59
N ARG A 122 3.52 7.60 -28.19
CA ARG A 122 3.26 8.91 -28.80
C ARG A 122 3.30 10.02 -27.75
N ALA A 123 2.69 9.82 -26.58
CA ALA A 123 2.71 10.80 -25.50
C ALA A 123 4.13 11.07 -24.97
N ALA A 124 5.02 10.07 -25.05
CA ALA A 124 6.45 10.19 -24.71
C ALA A 124 7.33 10.71 -25.87
N GLY A 125 6.75 11.06 -27.02
CA GLY A 125 7.48 11.51 -28.21
C GLY A 125 8.28 10.43 -28.93
N ILE A 126 7.95 9.15 -28.71
CA ILE A 126 8.64 8.00 -29.32
C ILE A 126 8.00 7.67 -30.66
N GLY A 127 8.82 7.60 -31.72
CA GLY A 127 8.38 7.22 -33.06
C GLY A 127 7.86 5.78 -33.13
N LEU A 128 6.69 5.59 -33.75
CA LEU A 128 6.08 4.28 -33.92
C LEU A 128 6.84 3.46 -34.97
N ARG A 129 6.92 2.15 -34.75
CA ARG A 129 7.65 1.22 -35.63
C ARG A 129 6.72 0.13 -36.16
N VAL A 130 7.23 -0.62 -37.13
CA VAL A 130 6.60 -1.83 -37.68
C VAL A 130 7.23 -3.04 -37.03
N PHE A 131 6.41 -4.02 -36.64
CA PHE A 131 6.86 -5.22 -35.96
C PHE A 131 5.88 -6.38 -36.15
N ASP A 132 6.37 -7.58 -35.92
CA ASP A 132 5.54 -8.78 -35.75
C ASP A 132 5.44 -9.17 -34.28
N ILE A 133 4.34 -9.86 -33.94
CA ILE A 133 4.11 -10.45 -32.63
C ILE A 133 3.97 -11.97 -32.77
N ASP A 134 4.80 -12.72 -32.06
CA ASP A 134 4.68 -14.17 -31.92
C ASP A 134 4.25 -14.54 -30.49
N VAL A 135 3.23 -15.40 -30.37
CA VAL A 135 2.72 -15.89 -29.09
C VAL A 135 2.93 -17.39 -28.95
N THR A 136 3.47 -17.80 -27.80
CA THR A 136 3.67 -19.20 -27.40
C THR A 136 3.09 -19.43 -26.01
N SER A 137 2.30 -20.50 -25.83
CA SER A 137 1.55 -20.75 -24.59
C SER A 137 1.80 -22.15 -24.03
N ASP A 138 2.17 -22.22 -22.75
CA ASP A 138 2.19 -23.46 -21.96
C ASP A 138 0.90 -23.63 -21.13
N LEU A 139 -0.11 -22.77 -21.36
CA LEU A 139 -1.39 -22.74 -20.62
C LEU A 139 -2.47 -23.64 -21.23
N ASP A 140 -2.10 -24.37 -22.27
CA ASP A 140 -2.97 -25.21 -23.07
C ASP A 140 -2.39 -26.64 -23.13
N ASP A 141 -3.25 -27.64 -23.30
CA ASP A 141 -2.81 -29.01 -23.52
C ASP A 141 -2.24 -29.20 -24.93
N VAL A 142 -1.63 -30.37 -25.17
CA VAL A 142 -1.04 -30.72 -26.49
C VAL A 142 -2.04 -30.72 -27.65
N SER A 143 -3.35 -30.65 -27.36
CA SER A 143 -4.44 -30.57 -28.34
C SER A 143 -5.02 -29.17 -28.49
N GLY A 144 -4.48 -28.16 -27.79
CA GLY A 144 -4.94 -26.77 -27.80
C GLY A 144 -6.11 -26.48 -26.85
N ARG A 145 -6.44 -27.40 -25.93
CA ARG A 145 -7.50 -27.18 -24.92
C ARG A 145 -6.94 -26.42 -23.73
N LYS A 146 -7.63 -25.35 -23.34
CA LYS A 146 -7.23 -24.48 -22.23
C LYS A 146 -7.36 -25.20 -20.88
N TYR A 147 -6.35 -25.09 -20.02
CA TYR A 147 -6.43 -25.60 -18.63
C TYR A 147 -7.34 -24.76 -17.73
N GLY A 148 -7.76 -23.56 -18.17
CA GLY A 148 -8.51 -22.60 -17.35
C GLY A 148 -7.62 -21.74 -16.43
N LEU A 149 -6.34 -21.62 -16.75
CA LEU A 149 -5.34 -20.86 -15.98
C LEU A 149 -5.28 -19.37 -16.33
N GLY A 150 -6.26 -18.83 -17.07
CA GLY A 150 -6.36 -17.40 -17.38
C GLY A 150 -5.53 -16.93 -18.60
N SER A 151 -5.56 -17.66 -19.72
CA SER A 151 -4.74 -17.35 -20.91
C SER A 151 -4.95 -15.94 -21.48
N SER A 152 -6.16 -15.35 -21.38
CA SER A 152 -6.43 -13.97 -21.84
C SER A 152 -5.73 -12.90 -21.01
N ALA A 153 -5.61 -13.11 -19.70
CA ALA A 153 -4.87 -12.21 -18.82
C ALA A 153 -3.36 -12.34 -19.05
N ALA A 154 -2.86 -13.58 -19.17
CA ALA A 154 -1.45 -13.84 -19.44
C ALA A 154 -1.00 -13.24 -20.78
N VAL A 155 -1.76 -13.40 -21.87
CA VAL A 155 -1.43 -12.79 -23.16
C VAL A 155 -1.44 -11.26 -23.09
N THR A 156 -2.39 -10.67 -22.37
CA THR A 156 -2.47 -9.22 -22.17
C THR A 156 -1.22 -8.69 -21.46
N VAL A 157 -0.83 -9.30 -20.33
CA VAL A 157 0.33 -8.87 -19.54
C VAL A 157 1.65 -9.11 -20.29
N ALA A 158 1.81 -10.27 -20.94
CA ALA A 158 3.01 -10.59 -21.70
C ALA A 158 3.17 -9.66 -22.92
N ALA A 159 2.11 -9.42 -23.68
CA ALA A 159 2.15 -8.52 -24.84
C ALA A 159 2.43 -7.07 -24.41
N MET A 160 1.76 -6.58 -23.36
CA MET A 160 2.00 -5.26 -22.79
C MET A 160 3.48 -5.10 -22.41
N ARG A 161 4.05 -6.04 -21.64
CA ARG A 161 5.46 -5.97 -21.23
C ARG A 161 6.43 -6.04 -22.41
N ALA A 162 6.18 -6.93 -23.38
CA ALA A 162 7.03 -7.04 -24.56
C ALA A 162 7.01 -5.76 -25.41
N LEU A 163 5.85 -5.12 -25.55
CA LEU A 163 5.69 -3.84 -26.25
C LEU A 163 6.31 -2.67 -25.46
N LEU A 164 6.12 -2.61 -24.14
CA LEU A 164 6.78 -1.61 -23.29
C LEU A 164 8.30 -1.73 -23.41
N ARG A 165 8.85 -2.95 -23.36
CA ARG A 165 10.29 -3.21 -23.62
C ARG A 165 10.71 -2.78 -25.01
N PHE A 166 9.93 -3.15 -26.02
CA PHE A 166 10.20 -2.79 -27.40
C PHE A 166 10.31 -1.27 -27.58
N TYR A 167 9.45 -0.50 -26.93
CA TYR A 167 9.46 0.97 -26.97
C TYR A 167 10.34 1.64 -25.91
N GLY A 168 10.99 0.90 -25.00
CA GLY A 168 11.82 1.47 -23.94
C GLY A 168 11.04 2.16 -22.81
N LEU A 169 9.78 1.74 -22.59
CA LEU A 169 8.84 2.32 -21.62
C LEU A 169 8.61 1.43 -20.39
N GLU A 170 9.28 0.28 -20.26
CA GLU A 170 9.02 -0.63 -19.12
C GLU A 170 9.34 0.01 -17.77
N SER A 171 10.42 0.77 -17.67
CA SER A 171 10.83 1.47 -16.44
C SER A 171 10.09 2.81 -16.23
N ALA A 172 9.24 3.23 -17.18
CA ALA A 172 8.48 4.47 -17.09
C ALA A 172 7.23 4.36 -16.21
N LEU A 173 6.83 3.12 -15.90
CA LEU A 173 5.61 2.79 -15.18
C LEU A 173 5.91 1.88 -14.00
N GLU A 174 5.42 2.27 -12.82
CA GLU A 174 5.44 1.45 -11.62
C GLU A 174 4.57 0.18 -11.80
N PRO A 175 4.81 -0.91 -11.04
CA PRO A 175 4.03 -2.15 -11.16
C PRO A 175 2.51 -1.98 -11.13
N LEU A 176 2.00 -1.09 -10.28
CA LEU A 176 0.57 -0.80 -10.19
C LEU A 176 0.05 -0.01 -11.41
N GLU A 177 0.87 0.87 -11.99
CA GLU A 177 0.53 1.60 -13.23
C GLU A 177 0.52 0.63 -14.43
N GLN A 178 1.45 -0.33 -14.47
CA GLN A 178 1.43 -1.42 -15.44
C GLN A 178 0.17 -2.29 -15.29
N TYR A 179 -0.29 -2.55 -14.07
CA TYR A 179 -1.56 -3.25 -13.85
C TYR A 179 -2.75 -2.46 -14.41
N LYS A 180 -2.81 -1.15 -14.15
CA LYS A 180 -3.88 -0.29 -14.67
C LYS A 180 -3.87 -0.24 -16.20
N LEU A 181 -2.69 -0.21 -16.80
CA LEU A 181 -2.53 -0.33 -18.26
C LEU A 181 -3.05 -1.68 -18.77
N ALA A 182 -2.68 -2.79 -18.13
CA ALA A 182 -3.18 -4.12 -18.48
C ALA A 182 -4.71 -4.22 -18.36
N PHE A 183 -5.29 -3.59 -17.34
CA PHE A 183 -6.74 -3.51 -17.14
C PHE A 183 -7.42 -2.69 -18.25
N ALA A 184 -6.86 -1.52 -18.61
CA ALA A 184 -7.35 -0.71 -19.72
C ALA A 184 -7.29 -1.45 -21.07
N ILE A 185 -6.22 -2.24 -21.31
CA ILE A 185 -6.10 -3.11 -22.49
C ILE A 185 -7.23 -4.15 -22.50
N ALA A 186 -7.51 -4.79 -21.37
CA ALA A 186 -8.60 -5.76 -21.26
C ALA A 186 -9.99 -5.12 -21.51
N CYS A 187 -10.21 -3.89 -21.02
CA CYS A 187 -11.41 -3.11 -21.32
C CYS A 187 -11.58 -2.86 -22.82
N ARG A 188 -10.53 -2.38 -23.50
CA ARG A 188 -10.57 -2.12 -24.95
C ARG A 188 -10.72 -3.40 -25.79
N ALA A 189 -10.25 -4.54 -25.28
CA ALA A 189 -10.44 -5.84 -25.91
C ALA A 189 -11.86 -6.43 -25.73
N GLY A 190 -12.76 -5.74 -25.02
CA GLY A 190 -14.14 -6.17 -24.79
C GLY A 190 -14.30 -7.29 -23.75
N ASN A 191 -13.29 -7.50 -22.90
CA ASN A 191 -13.28 -8.59 -21.91
C ASN A 191 -12.91 -8.05 -20.52
N VAL A 192 -13.92 -7.74 -19.69
CA VAL A 192 -13.71 -7.16 -18.36
C VAL A 192 -14.32 -8.04 -17.27
N GLY A 193 -13.49 -8.96 -16.74
CA GLY A 193 -13.74 -9.61 -15.46
C GLY A 193 -13.41 -8.70 -14.28
N SER A 194 -13.09 -9.28 -13.12
CA SER A 194 -12.66 -8.54 -11.92
C SER A 194 -11.27 -7.88 -12.05
N GLY A 195 -10.46 -8.27 -13.05
CA GLY A 195 -9.05 -7.87 -13.16
C GLY A 195 -8.09 -8.67 -12.26
N GLY A 196 -8.59 -9.54 -11.37
CA GLY A 196 -7.73 -10.33 -10.48
C GLY A 196 -6.75 -11.21 -11.25
N ASP A 197 -7.18 -11.76 -12.39
CA ASP A 197 -6.34 -12.60 -13.26
C ASP A 197 -5.14 -11.82 -13.81
N LEU A 198 -5.37 -10.56 -14.22
CA LEU A 198 -4.30 -9.66 -14.67
C LEU A 198 -3.34 -9.33 -13.52
N ALA A 199 -3.86 -9.10 -12.32
CA ALA A 199 -3.04 -8.83 -11.14
C ALA A 199 -2.13 -10.03 -10.81
N ALA A 200 -2.68 -11.25 -10.79
CA ALA A 200 -1.88 -12.45 -10.53
C ALA A 200 -0.80 -12.66 -11.60
N SER A 201 -1.15 -12.52 -12.89
CA SER A 201 -0.20 -12.63 -14.00
C SER A 201 0.86 -11.52 -13.99
N LEU A 202 0.57 -10.34 -13.45
CA LEU A 202 1.54 -9.24 -13.39
C LEU A 202 2.46 -9.34 -12.19
N PHE A 203 1.91 -9.51 -10.98
CA PHE A 203 2.66 -9.42 -9.73
C PHE A 203 3.34 -10.73 -9.33
N GLY A 204 2.87 -11.89 -9.81
CA GLY A 204 3.37 -13.19 -9.39
C GLY A 204 3.09 -13.51 -7.92
N GLY A 205 3.58 -14.65 -7.42
CA GLY A 205 3.39 -15.08 -6.04
C GLY A 205 1.93 -15.30 -5.65
N CYS A 206 1.65 -15.17 -4.34
CA CYS A 206 0.29 -15.12 -3.80
C CYS A 206 -0.07 -13.69 -3.40
N ILE A 207 -1.24 -13.23 -3.84
CA ILE A 207 -1.71 -11.86 -3.64
C ILE A 207 -3.13 -11.83 -3.08
N ARG A 208 -3.40 -10.84 -2.24
CA ARG A 208 -4.76 -10.36 -1.94
C ARG A 208 -5.05 -9.17 -2.85
N PHE A 209 -6.18 -9.22 -3.53
CA PHE A 209 -6.57 -8.29 -4.59
C PHE A 209 -7.99 -7.78 -4.37
N CYS A 210 -8.23 -6.47 -4.53
CA CYS A 210 -9.57 -5.88 -4.67
C CYS A 210 -9.69 -5.25 -6.06
N SER A 211 -10.82 -5.51 -6.72
CA SER A 211 -11.12 -4.96 -8.05
C SER A 211 -11.35 -3.44 -8.01
N PRO A 212 -10.91 -2.69 -9.04
CA PRO A 212 -11.30 -1.30 -9.18
C PRO A 212 -12.79 -1.16 -9.50
N ASP A 213 -13.35 0.01 -9.26
CA ASP A 213 -14.67 0.38 -9.80
C ASP A 213 -14.63 0.39 -11.34
N ARG A 214 -15.28 -0.60 -11.95
CA ARG A 214 -15.25 -0.84 -13.40
C ARG A 214 -16.02 0.23 -14.17
N ASP A 215 -17.13 0.72 -13.62
CA ASP A 215 -17.94 1.76 -14.24
C ASP A 215 -17.17 3.08 -14.23
N TRP A 216 -16.48 3.37 -13.12
CA TRP A 216 -15.60 4.52 -13.01
C TRP A 216 -14.44 4.44 -14.01
N VAL A 217 -13.77 3.29 -14.13
CA VAL A 217 -12.67 3.11 -15.10
C VAL A 217 -13.18 3.25 -16.54
N GLY A 218 -14.34 2.65 -16.84
CA GLY A 218 -14.98 2.77 -18.16
C GLY A 218 -15.24 4.22 -18.55
N GLN A 219 -15.88 4.99 -17.67
CA GLN A 219 -16.14 6.43 -17.89
C GLN A 219 -14.85 7.23 -18.08
N ARG A 220 -13.80 6.93 -17.31
CA ARG A 220 -12.52 7.65 -17.41
C ARG A 220 -11.70 7.29 -18.63
N LEU A 221 -11.85 6.08 -19.18
CA LEU A 221 -11.21 5.68 -20.43
C LEU A 221 -11.73 6.51 -21.62
N ASP A 222 -12.97 7.01 -21.55
CA ASP A 222 -13.57 7.86 -22.58
C ASP A 222 -13.15 9.34 -22.44
N ASP A 223 -13.02 9.83 -21.20
CA ASP A 223 -12.84 11.26 -20.92
C ASP A 223 -11.38 11.68 -20.59
N THR A 224 -10.47 10.73 -20.37
CA THR A 224 -9.08 11.00 -19.92
C THR A 224 -8.06 10.29 -20.81
N VAL A 225 -6.96 10.96 -21.13
CA VAL A 225 -5.86 10.34 -21.90
C VAL A 225 -5.18 9.24 -21.08
N LEU A 226 -4.81 8.14 -21.74
CA LEU A 226 -4.31 6.93 -21.05
C LEU A 226 -3.09 7.17 -20.13
N PRO A 227 -2.08 8.00 -20.49
CA PRO A 227 -0.94 8.26 -19.60
C PRO A 227 -1.33 8.90 -18.26
N GLU A 228 -2.36 9.75 -18.24
CA GLU A 228 -2.85 10.40 -17.02
C GLU A 228 -3.69 9.42 -16.20
N LEU A 229 -4.56 8.65 -16.88
CA LEU A 229 -5.45 7.68 -16.24
C LEU A 229 -4.70 6.58 -15.48
N VAL A 230 -3.58 6.07 -16.01
CA VAL A 230 -2.82 5.02 -15.30
C VAL A 230 -2.06 5.55 -14.08
N ARG A 231 -1.75 6.85 -14.04
CA ARG A 231 -1.03 7.50 -12.92
C ARG A 231 -1.98 7.91 -11.80
N MET A 232 -3.24 8.24 -12.10
CA MET A 232 -4.20 8.63 -11.05
C MET A 232 -4.62 7.45 -10.14
N PRO A 233 -5.00 7.70 -8.88
CA PRO A 233 -5.56 6.68 -8.01
C PRO A 233 -6.87 6.11 -8.57
N TRP A 234 -7.03 4.78 -8.52
CA TRP A 234 -8.28 4.11 -8.92
C TRP A 234 -9.04 3.71 -7.65
N PRO A 235 -10.34 4.06 -7.51
CA PRO A 235 -11.14 3.68 -6.35
C PRO A 235 -11.13 2.17 -6.11
N ASP A 236 -11.05 1.78 -4.83
CA ASP A 236 -11.10 0.41 -4.31
C ASP A 236 -10.02 -0.58 -4.78
N LEU A 237 -9.22 -0.22 -5.78
CA LEU A 237 -8.10 -1.02 -6.26
C LEU A 237 -7.07 -1.20 -5.14
N SER A 238 -6.80 -2.45 -4.79
CA SER A 238 -5.68 -2.79 -3.92
C SER A 238 -5.04 -4.12 -4.34
N VAL A 239 -3.72 -4.16 -4.26
CA VAL A 239 -2.94 -5.38 -4.46
C VAL A 239 -1.92 -5.47 -3.34
N THR A 240 -1.92 -6.59 -2.61
CA THR A 240 -0.99 -6.81 -1.50
C THR A 240 -0.45 -8.24 -1.54
N ARG A 241 0.80 -8.42 -1.13
CA ARG A 241 1.49 -9.71 -1.14
C ARG A 241 1.21 -10.50 0.13
N LEU A 242 0.88 -11.78 -0.03
CA LEU A 242 0.81 -12.78 1.02
C LEU A 242 2.03 -13.69 0.88
N ARG A 243 2.92 -13.73 1.89
CA ARG A 243 4.08 -14.63 1.92
C ARG A 243 3.67 -15.96 2.53
N VAL A 244 3.43 -16.96 1.69
CA VAL A 244 2.76 -18.20 2.14
C VAL A 244 3.37 -19.45 1.52
N PHE A 245 3.75 -19.37 0.24
CA PHE A 245 4.26 -20.53 -0.50
C PHE A 245 5.78 -20.39 -0.70
N GLY A 246 6.49 -21.52 -0.75
CA GLY A 246 7.96 -21.59 -0.80
C GLY A 246 8.65 -20.87 -1.96
N GLY A 247 7.90 -20.35 -2.93
CA GLY A 247 8.40 -19.53 -4.02
C GLY A 247 8.65 -18.06 -3.66
N ASP A 248 8.23 -17.61 -2.46
CA ASP A 248 8.34 -16.20 -2.03
C ASP A 248 9.75 -15.79 -1.53
N ALA A 249 10.72 -16.71 -1.55
CA ALA A 249 12.12 -16.40 -1.20
C ALA A 249 12.81 -15.62 -2.34
N GLU A 250 13.18 -14.37 -2.05
CA GLU A 250 13.88 -13.44 -2.95
C GLU A 250 15.05 -14.12 -3.69
N ARG A 251 14.93 -14.33 -5.00
CA ARG A 251 16.09 -14.22 -5.89
C ARG A 251 16.12 -12.80 -6.41
N ARG A 252 17.14 -12.03 -5.99
CA ARG A 252 17.55 -10.80 -6.67
C ARG A 252 17.68 -11.08 -8.16
N LEU A 253 16.86 -10.43 -8.96
CA LEU A 253 17.09 -10.27 -10.38
C LEU A 253 18.12 -9.14 -10.54
N ASP A 254 19.40 -9.48 -10.35
CA ASP A 254 20.45 -8.67 -10.95
C ASP A 254 20.44 -8.98 -12.45
N GLY A 255 20.29 -7.94 -13.27
CA GLY A 255 20.22 -8.07 -14.71
C GLY A 255 21.46 -8.75 -15.31
N ASP A 256 21.24 -9.44 -16.42
CA ASP A 256 22.24 -10.02 -17.32
C ASP A 256 22.63 -11.50 -17.13
N ASP A 257 21.64 -12.40 -16.96
CA ASP A 257 21.91 -13.84 -17.18
C ASP A 257 20.73 -14.62 -17.79
N THR A 258 20.36 -14.29 -19.04
CA THR A 258 19.48 -15.12 -19.89
C THR A 258 20.25 -15.91 -20.95
N ARG A 259 21.55 -16.15 -20.77
CA ARG A 259 22.37 -16.95 -21.70
C ARG A 259 22.69 -18.37 -21.24
N GLY A 260 22.30 -18.78 -20.04
CA GLY A 260 22.68 -20.08 -19.45
C GLY A 260 21.73 -21.27 -19.64
N LEU A 261 20.55 -21.11 -20.26
CA LEU A 261 19.52 -22.17 -20.33
C LEU A 261 19.21 -22.70 -21.74
N LEU A 262 20.04 -22.37 -22.73
CA LEU A 262 19.83 -22.76 -24.13
C LEU A 262 20.63 -23.99 -24.60
N ASP A 263 21.42 -24.66 -23.74
CA ASP A 263 22.34 -25.72 -24.20
C ASP A 263 22.07 -27.15 -23.66
N ALA A 264 20.89 -27.43 -23.11
CA ALA A 264 20.56 -28.77 -22.61
C ALA A 264 19.67 -29.63 -23.53
N SER A 265 19.34 -29.16 -24.75
CA SER A 265 18.45 -29.90 -25.67
C SER A 265 18.98 -30.05 -27.11
N ARG A 266 20.28 -29.80 -27.36
CA ARG A 266 20.90 -29.97 -28.68
C ARG A 266 22.20 -30.78 -28.65
N SER A 267 22.17 -31.94 -27.98
CA SER A 267 23.19 -32.98 -28.18
C SER A 267 22.54 -34.32 -28.50
N ALA A 268 21.91 -34.38 -29.68
CA ALA A 268 21.74 -35.60 -30.45
C ALA A 268 21.45 -35.20 -31.90
N ALA A 269 22.25 -35.75 -32.83
CA ALA A 269 22.18 -35.60 -34.29
C ALA A 269 22.78 -34.32 -34.89
N PHE A 270 24.08 -34.34 -35.25
CA PHE A 270 24.51 -34.48 -36.65
C PHE A 270 26.06 -34.52 -36.72
N GLU A 271 26.60 -35.70 -37.06
CA GLU A 271 27.95 -35.86 -37.61
C GLU A 271 27.93 -35.61 -39.13
N ALA A 272 29.09 -35.17 -39.65
CA ALA A 272 29.48 -35.06 -41.07
C ALA A 272 28.87 -33.84 -41.82
N THR A 273 29.59 -32.96 -42.52
CA THR A 273 30.79 -33.12 -43.38
C THR A 273 31.52 -31.77 -43.59
N SER A 274 32.86 -31.84 -43.75
CA SER A 274 33.80 -31.05 -44.61
C SER A 274 33.23 -29.93 -45.52
N SER A 275 33.93 -28.87 -45.94
CA SER A 275 35.35 -28.45 -45.93
C SER A 275 35.45 -27.00 -46.46
N ASP A 276 36.67 -26.43 -46.34
CA ASP A 276 37.26 -25.37 -47.18
C ASP A 276 36.78 -23.92 -47.00
N ALA A 277 37.59 -22.86 -47.14
CA ALA A 277 39.02 -22.62 -47.06
C ALA A 277 39.23 -21.09 -47.19
N ASN A 278 40.25 -20.57 -46.50
CA ASN A 278 41.12 -19.44 -46.87
C ASN A 278 40.58 -18.00 -47.02
N GLY A 279 41.32 -17.07 -46.41
CA GLY A 279 41.57 -15.75 -47.00
C GLY A 279 41.91 -14.61 -46.02
N GLU A 280 43.19 -14.55 -45.60
CA GLU A 280 44.02 -13.34 -45.35
C GLU A 280 43.64 -12.38 -44.19
N ASP A 281 44.38 -12.37 -43.07
CA ASP A 281 45.67 -11.65 -42.75
C ASP A 281 45.44 -10.20 -42.23
N ALA A 282 45.68 -9.95 -40.94
CA ALA A 282 46.92 -9.40 -40.34
C ALA A 282 47.10 -7.89 -40.67
N GLU A 283 47.10 -6.93 -39.73
CA GLU A 283 48.06 -6.61 -38.65
C GLU A 283 47.43 -5.52 -37.75
N PHE A 284 47.43 -5.65 -36.43
CA PHE A 284 48.47 -5.22 -35.46
C PHE A 284 48.42 -3.74 -35.02
N ARG A 285 48.34 -3.59 -33.68
CA ARG A 285 48.39 -2.34 -32.91
C ARG A 285 49.77 -1.67 -32.99
N ALA A 286 49.80 -0.35 -33.20
CA ALA A 286 50.73 0.67 -32.66
C ALA A 286 50.53 1.94 -33.52
N ALA A 287 50.62 3.19 -33.07
CA ALA A 287 51.50 3.78 -32.08
C ALA A 287 50.98 5.16 -31.62
N HIS A 288 51.48 5.55 -30.45
CA HIS A 288 51.52 6.89 -29.87
C HIS A 288 52.03 8.00 -30.81
N ARG A 289 51.60 9.24 -30.47
CA ARG A 289 52.35 10.53 -30.49
C ARG A 289 52.44 11.33 -31.81
N ARG A 290 51.79 12.50 -31.89
CA ARG A 290 52.37 13.88 -31.84
C ARG A 290 51.47 14.97 -32.46
N ALA A 291 51.78 16.21 -32.03
CA ALA A 291 51.53 17.55 -32.62
C ALA A 291 50.27 18.27 -32.06
N ALA A 292 50.32 19.35 -31.26
CA ALA A 292 51.14 20.58 -31.16
C ALA A 292 50.53 21.81 -31.87
N SER A 293 50.31 22.87 -31.05
CA SER A 293 50.16 24.33 -31.32
C SER A 293 49.00 24.79 -32.22
N THR A 294 48.25 25.86 -31.91
CA THR A 294 48.66 27.27 -31.72
C THR A 294 47.45 28.03 -31.10
N ASP A 295 47.55 28.64 -29.90
CA ASP A 295 47.70 30.11 -29.63
C ASP A 295 46.46 30.94 -30.07
N VAL A 296 45.74 31.73 -29.24
CA VAL A 296 46.13 33.09 -28.76
C VAL A 296 45.09 33.67 -27.75
N SER A 297 45.59 34.39 -26.71
CA SER A 297 45.02 35.51 -25.87
C SER A 297 43.97 35.22 -24.78
N SER A 298 44.29 35.29 -23.47
CA SER A 298 44.50 36.45 -22.56
C SER A 298 43.25 36.65 -21.67
N GLU A 299 43.23 36.83 -20.35
CA GLU A 299 44.22 37.10 -19.29
C GLU A 299 43.44 36.99 -17.93
N VAL A 300 44.01 36.38 -16.87
CA VAL A 300 44.35 37.01 -15.55
C VAL A 300 43.17 37.09 -14.53
N LEU A 301 43.23 36.67 -13.24
CA LEU A 301 44.30 36.33 -12.28
C LEU A 301 43.73 35.51 -11.08
N ASN A 302 44.63 34.72 -10.46
CA ASN A 302 44.77 34.31 -9.04
C ASN A 302 43.55 33.75 -8.27
N GLY A 303 43.56 32.56 -7.67
CA GLY A 303 44.66 31.73 -7.19
C GLY A 303 45.06 32.10 -5.77
N ASP A 304 44.77 31.23 -4.80
CA ASP A 304 45.67 31.02 -3.67
C ASP A 304 45.73 29.55 -3.28
N ARG A 305 46.98 29.12 -3.13
CA ARG A 305 47.50 27.78 -2.83
C ARG A 305 47.41 27.50 -1.33
N PHE A 306 47.47 26.24 -0.93
CA PHE A 306 48.60 25.74 -0.14
C PHE A 306 48.74 24.22 -0.23
N ASP A 307 50.00 23.81 -0.30
CA ASP A 307 50.55 22.52 -0.73
C ASP A 307 50.92 21.59 0.46
N ALA A 308 51.18 20.34 0.06
CA ALA A 308 52.27 19.46 0.52
C ALA A 308 52.07 18.46 1.68
N ASP A 309 51.95 17.20 1.27
CA ASP A 309 52.90 16.09 1.45
C ASP A 309 53.33 15.62 2.87
N SER A 310 53.14 14.30 3.10
CA SER A 310 54.28 13.40 3.36
C SER A 310 53.95 11.92 3.13
N LYS A 311 54.84 11.25 2.38
CA LYS A 311 54.97 9.79 2.21
C LYS A 311 55.90 9.22 3.29
N LEU A 312 55.71 7.96 3.70
CA LEU A 312 56.72 6.87 3.60
C LEU A 312 56.31 5.57 4.35
N THR A 313 56.10 4.51 3.55
CA THR A 313 56.60 3.12 3.67
C THR A 313 56.47 2.27 4.94
N GLY A 314 55.77 1.13 4.79
CA GLY A 314 56.41 -0.19 4.79
C GLY A 314 56.10 -1.14 5.97
N THR A 315 55.32 -2.19 5.73
CA THR A 315 55.74 -3.63 5.77
C THR A 315 54.52 -4.57 5.82
N GLN A 316 54.55 -5.58 4.93
CA GLN A 316 53.67 -6.75 4.98
C GLN A 316 54.17 -7.73 6.04
N HIS A 317 53.27 -8.31 6.82
CA HIS A 317 53.26 -9.72 7.23
C HIS A 317 51.81 -10.11 7.55
N GLY A 318 51.29 -11.13 6.87
CA GLY A 318 50.00 -11.72 7.17
C GLY A 318 50.07 -12.63 8.39
N ILE A 319 48.94 -12.78 9.08
CA ILE A 319 48.32 -14.01 9.60
C ILE A 319 46.91 -13.59 10.04
N GLY A 320 45.91 -14.38 9.63
CA GLY A 320 44.50 -14.06 9.75
C GLY A 320 43.93 -14.14 11.16
N SER A 321 42.84 -13.40 11.36
CA SER A 321 41.79 -13.62 12.36
C SER A 321 40.77 -12.48 12.21
N ALA A 322 39.92 -12.55 11.18
CA ALA A 322 38.69 -11.76 11.16
C ALA A 322 37.65 -12.52 11.98
N MET A 323 37.36 -12.02 13.18
CA MET A 323 36.18 -12.42 13.94
C MET A 323 34.95 -12.07 13.12
N ALA A 324 34.26 -13.11 12.65
CA ALA A 324 32.91 -13.01 12.13
C ALA A 324 32.00 -12.50 13.25
N ALA A 325 31.57 -11.25 13.13
CA ALA A 325 30.39 -10.77 13.83
C ALA A 325 29.18 -11.43 13.17
N THR A 326 28.66 -12.46 13.84
CA THR A 326 27.43 -13.15 13.48
C THR A 326 26.26 -12.17 13.55
N ALA A 327 25.98 -11.50 12.44
CA ALA A 327 24.68 -10.92 12.21
C ALA A 327 23.68 -12.09 12.19
N PHE A 328 22.87 -12.20 13.23
CA PHE A 328 21.65 -12.99 13.22
C PHE A 328 20.71 -12.38 12.18
N ALA A 329 20.94 -12.72 10.91
CA ALA A 329 19.91 -12.69 9.89
C ALA A 329 18.88 -13.74 10.30
N SER A 330 17.64 -13.31 10.58
CA SER A 330 16.51 -14.22 10.72
C SER A 330 16.34 -14.97 9.39
N SER A 331 16.89 -16.17 9.35
CA SER A 331 16.94 -17.02 8.18
C SER A 331 15.57 -17.63 7.89
N ALA A 332 15.12 -17.48 6.64
CA ALA A 332 14.26 -18.40 5.90
C ALA A 332 13.01 -18.97 6.62
N GLN A 333 11.86 -18.30 6.44
CA GLN A 333 10.57 -19.00 6.49
C GLN A 333 10.50 -19.98 5.30
N SER A 334 10.82 -21.24 5.57
CA SER A 334 10.60 -22.37 4.67
C SER A 334 9.10 -22.53 4.37
N ALA A 335 8.77 -22.96 3.15
CA ALA A 335 7.41 -23.14 2.65
C ALA A 335 6.48 -23.89 3.63
N ALA A 336 5.48 -23.22 4.20
CA ALA A 336 4.55 -23.86 5.14
C ALA A 336 3.41 -24.64 4.44
N LEU A 337 3.17 -24.38 3.14
CA LEU A 337 2.05 -24.94 2.38
C LEU A 337 2.48 -25.44 0.99
N ARG A 338 1.83 -26.52 0.52
CA ARG A 338 1.90 -27.02 -0.86
C ARG A 338 0.53 -26.90 -1.53
N LEU A 339 0.51 -26.34 -2.73
CA LEU A 339 -0.66 -26.25 -3.59
C LEU A 339 -0.67 -27.42 -4.58
N LEU A 340 -1.79 -28.11 -4.69
CA LEU A 340 -2.07 -29.15 -5.68
C LEU A 340 -3.22 -28.69 -6.57
N VAL A 341 -3.16 -29.05 -7.85
CA VAL A 341 -4.14 -28.61 -8.85
C VAL A 341 -4.60 -29.83 -9.65
N GLY A 342 -5.91 -29.99 -9.80
CA GLY A 342 -6.51 -31.04 -10.63
C GLY A 342 -7.38 -30.43 -11.73
N TRP A 343 -7.25 -30.92 -12.95
CA TRP A 343 -7.98 -30.49 -14.13
C TRP A 343 -9.02 -31.54 -14.55
N THR A 344 -10.26 -31.13 -14.84
CA THR A 344 -11.34 -32.09 -15.14
C THR A 344 -11.52 -32.41 -16.63
N GLY A 345 -10.71 -31.78 -17.49
CA GLY A 345 -10.67 -32.02 -18.94
C GLY A 345 -11.77 -31.32 -19.75
N LYS A 346 -12.58 -30.46 -19.12
CA LYS A 346 -13.66 -29.69 -19.77
C LYS A 346 -13.48 -28.19 -19.52
N PRO A 347 -13.01 -27.40 -20.51
CA PRO A 347 -12.91 -25.96 -20.32
C PRO A 347 -14.31 -25.36 -20.05
N ALA A 348 -14.39 -24.44 -19.10
CA ALA A 348 -15.58 -23.64 -18.84
C ALA A 348 -15.40 -22.23 -19.42
N SER A 349 -16.47 -21.69 -20.02
CA SER A 349 -16.51 -20.32 -20.51
C SER A 349 -16.86 -19.39 -19.34
N THR A 350 -15.87 -18.62 -18.87
CA THR A 350 -16.04 -17.61 -17.80
C THR A 350 -17.07 -16.52 -18.14
N ALA A 351 -17.26 -16.21 -19.43
CA ALA A 351 -18.09 -15.10 -19.89
C ALA A 351 -19.62 -15.36 -19.78
N ASP A 352 -20.04 -16.62 -19.79
CA ASP A 352 -21.48 -16.98 -19.81
C ASP A 352 -22.09 -17.16 -18.41
N LEU A 353 -21.26 -17.32 -17.37
CA LEU A 353 -21.70 -17.67 -16.02
C LEU A 353 -21.90 -16.44 -15.10
N VAL A 354 -21.27 -15.31 -15.43
CA VAL A 354 -21.37 -14.04 -14.67
C VAL A 354 -22.54 -13.16 -15.16
N THR A 355 -22.91 -13.28 -16.44
CA THR A 355 -23.92 -12.43 -17.09
C THR A 355 -25.37 -12.77 -16.66
N ASN A 356 -25.60 -13.95 -16.08
CA ASN A 356 -26.94 -14.39 -15.63
C ASN A 356 -27.35 -13.92 -14.23
N VAL A 357 -26.52 -13.13 -13.53
CA VAL A 357 -26.84 -12.64 -12.17
C VAL A 357 -27.72 -11.37 -12.20
N GLN A 358 -27.78 -10.65 -13.32
CA GLN A 358 -28.25 -9.25 -13.32
C GLN A 358 -29.66 -8.98 -13.86
N HIS A 359 -30.45 -9.98 -14.26
CA HIS A 359 -31.82 -9.72 -14.70
C HIS A 359 -32.85 -10.56 -13.93
N HIS A 360 -33.84 -9.87 -13.34
CA HIS A 360 -34.98 -10.36 -12.55
C HIS A 360 -34.74 -10.69 -11.06
N SER A 361 -34.31 -9.71 -10.27
CA SER A 361 -34.13 -9.88 -8.83
C SER A 361 -35.37 -9.45 -8.06
N THR A 362 -35.88 -10.33 -7.19
CA THR A 362 -36.80 -10.00 -6.10
C THR A 362 -35.99 -9.50 -4.91
N ASP A 363 -36.55 -8.68 -4.01
CA ASP A 363 -35.86 -8.14 -2.81
C ASP A 363 -35.09 -9.20 -1.99
N GLU A 364 -35.56 -10.45 -2.00
CA GLU A 364 -34.91 -11.58 -1.33
C GLU A 364 -33.61 -12.04 -2.00
N ARG A 365 -33.53 -12.04 -3.33
CA ARG A 365 -32.33 -12.46 -4.07
C ARG A 365 -31.19 -11.47 -3.87
N GLU A 366 -31.49 -10.17 -3.94
CA GLU A 366 -30.55 -9.09 -3.63
C GLU A 366 -30.03 -9.14 -2.20
N ARG A 367 -30.91 -9.44 -1.22
CA ARG A 367 -30.48 -9.61 0.17
C ARG A 367 -29.51 -10.77 0.32
N ARG A 368 -29.83 -11.95 -0.25
CA ARG A 368 -28.96 -13.13 -0.20
C ARG A 368 -27.63 -12.93 -0.93
N TYR A 369 -27.62 -12.16 -2.02
CA TYR A 369 -26.38 -11.81 -2.72
C TYR A 369 -25.50 -10.87 -1.88
N ARG A 370 -26.08 -9.85 -1.23
CA ARG A 370 -25.34 -9.01 -0.27
C ARG A 370 -24.79 -9.81 0.92
N GLU A 371 -25.58 -10.74 1.46
CA GLU A 371 -25.10 -11.66 2.50
C GLU A 371 -23.93 -12.52 2.00
N PHE A 372 -23.96 -13.00 0.75
CA PHE A 372 -22.83 -13.72 0.14
C PHE A 372 -21.57 -12.86 0.09
N LEU A 373 -21.68 -11.60 -0.37
CA LEU A 373 -20.55 -10.68 -0.45
C LEU A 373 -19.92 -10.44 0.94
N GLU A 374 -20.73 -10.11 1.95
CA GLU A 374 -20.24 -9.89 3.32
C GLU A 374 -19.57 -11.14 3.93
N HIS A 375 -20.14 -12.33 3.70
CA HIS A 375 -19.54 -13.57 4.18
C HIS A 375 -18.25 -13.90 3.45
N SER A 376 -18.17 -13.61 2.14
CA SER A 376 -16.96 -13.78 1.35
C SER A 376 -15.84 -12.89 1.86
N ASP A 377 -16.11 -11.61 2.14
CA ASP A 377 -15.12 -10.68 2.69
C ASP A 377 -14.57 -11.17 4.03
N ARG A 378 -15.47 -11.57 4.94
CA ARG A 378 -15.08 -12.14 6.24
C ARG A 378 -14.21 -13.39 6.06
N CYS A 379 -14.60 -14.28 5.15
CA CYS A 379 -13.86 -15.51 4.86
C CYS A 379 -12.47 -15.22 4.26
N VAL A 380 -12.36 -14.30 3.32
CA VAL A 380 -11.09 -13.92 2.68
C VAL A 380 -10.15 -13.27 3.67
N ASP A 381 -10.65 -12.35 4.50
CA ASP A 381 -9.80 -11.68 5.48
C ASP A 381 -9.32 -12.63 6.57
N ALA A 382 -10.19 -13.52 7.07
CA ALA A 382 -9.81 -14.55 8.04
C ALA A 382 -8.82 -15.56 7.43
N LEU A 383 -8.99 -15.91 6.15
CA LEU A 383 -8.04 -16.75 5.44
C LEU A 383 -6.68 -16.06 5.26
N CYS A 384 -6.63 -14.76 4.96
CA CYS A 384 -5.37 -14.01 4.94
C CYS A 384 -4.66 -14.05 6.29
N GLU A 385 -5.39 -13.87 7.40
CA GLU A 385 -4.85 -13.99 8.76
C GLU A 385 -4.27 -15.39 9.03
N ALA A 386 -5.04 -16.44 8.70
CA ALA A 386 -4.62 -17.82 8.87
C ALA A 386 -3.38 -18.18 8.04
N LEU A 387 -3.34 -17.75 6.76
CA LEU A 387 -2.19 -17.96 5.88
C LEU A 387 -0.94 -17.23 6.39
N ALA A 388 -1.10 -15.99 6.89
CA ALA A 388 0.01 -15.21 7.44
C ALA A 388 0.58 -15.81 8.74
N GLN A 389 -0.27 -16.48 9.53
CA GLN A 389 0.13 -17.15 10.77
C GLN A 389 0.63 -18.59 10.55
N GLY A 390 0.47 -19.14 9.34
CA GLY A 390 0.75 -20.55 9.06
C GLY A 390 -0.20 -21.52 9.78
N ASP A 391 -1.38 -21.06 10.19
CA ASP A 391 -2.38 -21.91 10.88
C ASP A 391 -3.11 -22.80 9.86
N ILE A 392 -2.59 -24.00 9.67
CA ILE A 392 -3.14 -24.99 8.73
C ILE A 392 -4.59 -25.37 9.07
N ALA A 393 -4.95 -25.40 10.35
CA ALA A 393 -6.30 -25.76 10.77
C ALA A 393 -7.30 -24.68 10.38
N ALA A 394 -6.96 -23.41 10.66
CA ALA A 394 -7.77 -22.26 10.23
C ALA A 394 -7.82 -22.11 8.71
N VAL A 395 -6.70 -22.37 7.99
CA VAL A 395 -6.69 -22.40 6.52
C VAL A 395 -7.67 -23.45 5.99
N ARG A 396 -7.69 -24.65 6.57
CA ARG A 396 -8.64 -25.72 6.19
C ARG A 396 -10.09 -25.30 6.42
N GLU A 397 -10.37 -24.68 7.56
CA GLU A 397 -11.70 -24.18 7.90
C GLU A 397 -12.16 -23.12 6.91
N HIS A 398 -11.36 -22.10 6.64
CA HIS A 398 -11.75 -20.99 5.76
C HIS A 398 -11.81 -21.40 4.28
N ILE A 399 -10.99 -22.33 3.80
CA ILE A 399 -11.15 -22.89 2.45
C ILE A 399 -12.46 -23.70 2.35
N ALA A 400 -12.83 -24.46 3.38
CA ALA A 400 -14.10 -25.16 3.42
C ALA A 400 -15.29 -24.18 3.45
N GLN A 401 -15.17 -23.09 4.20
CA GLN A 401 -16.15 -22.00 4.21
C GLN A 401 -16.28 -21.35 2.83
N ALA A 402 -15.17 -21.06 2.15
CA ALA A 402 -15.16 -20.53 0.80
C ALA A 402 -15.88 -21.47 -0.19
N ARG A 403 -15.70 -22.79 -0.07
CA ARG A 403 -16.44 -23.78 -0.86
C ARG A 403 -17.95 -23.71 -0.60
N GLU A 404 -18.36 -23.61 0.66
CA GLU A 404 -19.78 -23.54 1.01
C GLU A 404 -20.45 -22.26 0.48
N LEU A 405 -19.73 -21.13 0.51
CA LEU A 405 -20.20 -19.89 -0.11
C LEU A 405 -20.44 -20.05 -1.61
N LEU A 406 -19.57 -20.75 -2.33
CA LEU A 406 -19.78 -21.05 -3.74
C LEU A 406 -20.97 -21.96 -4.00
N ARG A 407 -21.21 -22.96 -3.15
CA ARG A 407 -22.40 -23.83 -3.24
C ARG A 407 -23.68 -23.06 -2.97
N GLY A 408 -23.65 -22.15 -2.00
CA GLY A 408 -24.72 -21.19 -1.74
C GLY A 408 -25.00 -20.30 -2.95
N LEU A 409 -23.96 -19.74 -3.56
CA LEU A 409 -24.08 -18.91 -4.76
C LEU A 409 -24.60 -19.70 -5.98
N SER A 410 -24.14 -20.94 -6.16
CA SER A 410 -24.63 -21.86 -7.20
C SER A 410 -26.13 -22.11 -7.06
N SER A 411 -26.60 -22.30 -5.82
CA SER A 411 -28.03 -22.45 -5.51
C SER A 411 -28.82 -21.15 -5.73
N LEU A 412 -28.22 -19.99 -5.47
CA LEU A 412 -28.84 -18.68 -5.64
C LEU A 412 -29.00 -18.28 -7.11
N THR A 413 -27.99 -18.57 -7.94
CA THR A 413 -27.90 -18.12 -9.33
C THR A 413 -28.39 -19.18 -10.33
N GLY A 414 -28.51 -20.44 -9.91
CA GLY A 414 -28.79 -21.57 -10.80
C GLY A 414 -27.59 -21.98 -11.66
N THR A 415 -26.44 -21.33 -11.48
CA THR A 415 -25.19 -21.64 -12.16
C THR A 415 -24.52 -22.85 -11.53
N LEU A 416 -24.19 -23.88 -12.31
CA LEU A 416 -23.46 -25.06 -11.81
C LEU A 416 -21.96 -24.74 -11.64
N ILE A 417 -21.59 -24.21 -10.47
CA ILE A 417 -20.21 -23.84 -10.15
C ILE A 417 -19.36 -25.10 -9.87
N GLU A 418 -19.81 -25.97 -8.98
CA GLU A 418 -19.14 -27.23 -8.64
C GLU A 418 -19.80 -28.40 -9.38
N THR A 419 -19.16 -28.89 -10.45
CA THR A 419 -19.64 -30.07 -11.19
C THR A 419 -19.40 -31.35 -10.38
N PRO A 420 -20.07 -32.48 -10.70
CA PRO A 420 -19.81 -33.75 -10.02
C PRO A 420 -18.34 -34.19 -10.03
N ARG A 421 -17.59 -33.86 -11.09
CA ARG A 421 -16.14 -34.13 -11.15
C ARG A 421 -15.33 -33.24 -10.22
N LEU A 422 -15.68 -31.95 -10.12
CA LEU A 422 -15.05 -31.04 -9.16
C LEU A 422 -15.40 -31.42 -7.71
N ALA A 423 -16.63 -31.86 -7.45
CA ALA A 423 -17.02 -32.39 -6.15
C ALA A 423 -16.16 -33.61 -5.76
N ALA A 424 -16.00 -34.57 -6.69
CA ALA A 424 -15.15 -35.74 -6.49
C ALA A 424 -13.68 -35.35 -6.25
N LEU A 425 -13.13 -34.39 -7.00
CA LEU A 425 -11.78 -33.85 -6.81
C LEU A 425 -11.59 -33.37 -5.36
N VAL A 426 -12.52 -32.55 -4.89
CA VAL A 426 -12.45 -31.92 -3.56
C VAL A 426 -12.66 -32.93 -2.44
N GLU A 427 -13.66 -33.81 -2.56
CA GLU A 427 -13.97 -34.83 -1.54
C GLU A 427 -12.80 -35.81 -1.36
N THR A 428 -12.17 -36.21 -2.47
CA THR A 428 -10.99 -37.06 -2.44
C THR A 428 -9.83 -36.39 -1.71
N ALA A 429 -9.55 -35.12 -2.03
CA ALA A 429 -8.48 -34.38 -1.37
C ALA A 429 -8.74 -34.17 0.14
N ILE A 430 -10.00 -33.89 0.52
CA ILE A 430 -10.41 -33.75 1.93
C ILE A 430 -10.26 -35.08 2.69
N ALA A 431 -10.55 -36.22 2.06
CA ALA A 431 -10.38 -37.54 2.67
C ALA A 431 -8.91 -37.82 3.07
N HIS A 432 -7.96 -37.22 2.34
CA HIS A 432 -6.52 -37.25 2.62
C HIS A 432 -6.04 -36.09 3.52
N GLY A 433 -6.96 -35.33 4.11
CA GLY A 433 -6.65 -34.27 5.08
C GLY A 433 -6.31 -32.90 4.47
N ALA A 434 -6.41 -32.72 3.15
CA ALA A 434 -6.17 -31.44 2.49
C ALA A 434 -7.35 -30.46 2.65
N ALA A 435 -7.08 -29.16 2.56
CA ALA A 435 -8.10 -28.15 2.30
C ALA A 435 -8.37 -28.11 0.80
N ALA A 436 -9.61 -28.21 0.32
CA ALA A 436 -9.85 -28.23 -1.12
C ALA A 436 -11.16 -27.53 -1.53
N LYS A 437 -11.16 -26.97 -2.74
CA LYS A 437 -12.32 -26.32 -3.38
C LYS A 437 -12.14 -26.26 -4.90
N SER A 438 -13.21 -25.95 -5.63
CA SER A 438 -13.11 -25.50 -7.03
C SER A 438 -12.40 -24.14 -7.10
N SER A 439 -11.71 -23.85 -8.21
CA SER A 439 -11.05 -22.57 -8.46
C SER A 439 -11.53 -21.95 -9.77
N GLY A 440 -11.83 -20.64 -9.75
CA GLY A 440 -12.19 -19.86 -10.93
C GLY A 440 -13.70 -19.81 -11.19
N ALA A 441 -14.08 -19.64 -12.46
CA ALA A 441 -15.46 -19.36 -12.87
C ALA A 441 -16.45 -20.54 -12.76
N GLY A 442 -16.01 -21.69 -12.24
CA GLY A 442 -16.83 -22.89 -12.08
C GLY A 442 -17.14 -23.60 -13.41
N GLY A 443 -17.81 -24.75 -13.34
CA GLY A 443 -18.37 -25.42 -14.55
C GLY A 443 -17.46 -26.41 -15.30
N GLY A 444 -16.17 -26.54 -14.97
CA GLY A 444 -15.31 -27.58 -15.58
C GLY A 444 -13.79 -27.43 -15.51
N ASP A 445 -13.23 -26.30 -15.11
CA ASP A 445 -11.79 -26.05 -15.29
C ASP A 445 -10.89 -26.81 -14.29
N CYS A 446 -10.61 -26.20 -13.14
CA CYS A 446 -9.64 -26.70 -12.17
C CYS A 446 -10.22 -26.73 -10.75
N GLY A 447 -9.76 -27.68 -9.95
CA GLY A 447 -9.88 -27.66 -8.49
C GLY A 447 -8.51 -27.51 -7.84
N ILE A 448 -8.47 -26.95 -6.64
CA ILE A 448 -7.27 -26.80 -5.83
C ILE A 448 -7.37 -27.62 -4.56
N ALA A 449 -6.22 -28.11 -4.09
CA ALA A 449 -6.04 -28.66 -2.77
C ALA A 449 -4.77 -28.09 -2.12
N ILE A 450 -4.83 -27.77 -0.82
CA ILE A 450 -3.75 -27.17 -0.05
C ILE A 450 -3.42 -28.10 1.12
N ILE A 451 -2.13 -28.43 1.27
CA ILE A 451 -1.59 -29.31 2.30
C ILE A 451 -0.51 -28.58 3.08
N GLY A 452 -0.50 -28.75 4.40
CA GLY A 452 0.57 -28.24 5.26
C GLY A 452 1.87 -29.02 5.08
N VAL A 453 2.96 -28.31 4.83
CA VAL A 453 4.33 -28.85 4.83
C VAL A 453 4.96 -28.40 6.14
N ARG A 454 5.06 -29.28 7.15
CA ARG A 454 5.64 -28.88 8.44
C ARG A 454 7.14 -28.61 8.29
N GLY A 455 7.53 -27.34 8.26
CA GLY A 455 8.87 -26.88 8.63
C GLY A 455 8.97 -26.77 10.16
N THR A 456 10.11 -27.13 10.73
CA THR A 456 10.41 -27.09 12.16
C THR A 456 10.18 -25.71 12.78
N ASP A 457 9.22 -25.61 13.70
CA ASP A 457 9.33 -24.90 14.98
C ASP A 457 7.99 -25.01 15.75
N ALA A 458 7.78 -26.17 16.37
CA ALA A 458 6.81 -26.30 17.45
C ALA A 458 7.57 -26.19 18.77
N THR A 459 7.46 -25.04 19.42
CA THR A 459 7.73 -24.92 20.85
C THR A 459 6.77 -25.85 21.58
N THR A 460 7.27 -27.02 21.96
CA THR A 460 6.62 -27.92 22.90
C THR A 460 6.64 -27.23 24.27
N GLY A 461 5.56 -26.52 24.58
CA GLY A 461 5.22 -26.15 25.95
C GLY A 461 5.03 -27.43 26.74
N THR A 462 6.05 -27.79 27.52
CA THR A 462 5.93 -28.78 28.57
C THR A 462 5.18 -28.13 29.73
N ASP A 463 3.86 -28.31 29.76
CA ASP A 463 3.08 -28.09 30.97
C ASP A 463 3.55 -29.09 32.03
N THR A 464 4.39 -28.61 32.94
CA THR A 464 4.64 -29.28 34.21
C THR A 464 3.60 -28.78 35.20
N ASP A 465 2.60 -29.65 35.40
CA ASP A 465 1.57 -29.55 36.43
C ASP A 465 2.23 -29.43 37.81
N HIS A 466 2.17 -28.24 38.41
CA HIS A 466 2.34 -28.08 39.85
C HIS A 466 0.96 -28.00 40.49
N ALA A 467 0.54 -29.16 41.01
CA ALA A 467 -0.56 -29.32 41.94
C ALA A 467 -0.38 -28.36 43.13
N VAL A 468 -1.36 -27.49 43.33
CA VAL A 468 -1.61 -26.83 44.61
C VAL A 468 -3.03 -27.18 45.02
N ASP A 469 -3.12 -28.09 45.99
CA ASP A 469 -4.32 -28.37 46.77
C ASP A 469 -4.84 -27.08 47.42
N GLY A 470 -6.14 -26.81 47.29
CA GLY A 470 -6.74 -25.59 47.82
C GLY A 470 -8.27 -25.56 47.73
N VAL A 471 -8.89 -26.34 48.61
CA VAL A 471 -10.33 -26.43 48.95
C VAL A 471 -11.11 -25.10 48.93
N CYS A 472 -12.22 -25.08 48.17
CA CYS A 472 -13.56 -24.49 48.43
C CYS A 472 -14.32 -24.47 47.09
N GLY A 473 -15.49 -25.06 46.87
CA GLY A 473 -16.64 -25.30 47.73
C GLY A 473 -17.85 -24.61 47.10
N GLU A 474 -18.77 -25.39 46.50
CA GLU A 474 -20.16 -25.03 46.12
C GLU A 474 -20.33 -23.98 45.00
N SER A 475 -21.27 -24.00 44.06
CA SER A 475 -22.42 -24.84 43.69
C SER A 475 -22.86 -24.36 42.30
N LEU A 476 -23.27 -25.25 41.39
CA LEU A 476 -24.52 -25.13 40.60
C LEU A 476 -24.61 -26.30 39.60
N LYS A 477 -25.68 -27.07 39.78
CA LYS A 477 -26.08 -28.23 38.97
C LYS A 477 -26.99 -27.81 37.82
N ARG A 478 -27.01 -28.71 36.82
CA ARG A 478 -28.07 -29.02 35.82
C ARG A 478 -28.04 -28.26 34.49
N ALA A 479 -27.69 -28.98 33.43
CA ALA A 479 -28.66 -29.59 32.52
C ALA A 479 -28.02 -30.72 31.68
N GLU A 480 -28.44 -31.96 31.94
CA GLU A 480 -28.23 -33.14 31.07
C GLU A 480 -29.49 -33.37 30.24
N LEU A 481 -29.33 -33.69 28.95
CA LEU A 481 -30.07 -34.65 28.08
C LEU A 481 -29.70 -34.27 26.63
N MET A 482 -29.16 -35.09 25.73
CA MET A 482 -29.42 -36.49 25.38
C MET A 482 -28.19 -37.07 24.65
N ARG A 483 -27.85 -38.33 24.92
CA ARG A 483 -27.04 -39.20 24.03
C ARG A 483 -27.98 -40.17 23.33
N PRO A 484 -27.55 -40.74 22.18
CA PRO A 484 -27.47 -42.20 22.13
C PRO A 484 -26.05 -42.70 21.90
N LYS A 485 -25.77 -43.83 22.54
CA LYS A 485 -24.56 -44.66 22.44
C LYS A 485 -24.52 -45.38 21.11
N GLU A 486 -23.35 -45.47 20.48
CA GLU A 486 -22.85 -46.74 19.96
C GLU A 486 -21.33 -46.85 20.18
N SER A 487 -20.93 -48.03 20.61
CA SER A 487 -19.59 -48.42 21.01
C SER A 487 -18.88 -49.15 19.87
N ARG A 488 -17.62 -48.82 19.60
CA ARG A 488 -16.66 -49.81 19.09
C ARG A 488 -15.27 -49.55 19.68
N THR A 489 -14.80 -50.59 20.36
CA THR A 489 -13.49 -50.81 20.94
C THR A 489 -12.35 -50.63 19.94
N ALA A 490 -11.33 -49.86 20.29
CA ALA A 490 -10.02 -49.92 19.65
C ALA A 490 -8.97 -50.27 20.71
N GLN A 491 -8.29 -51.38 20.48
CA GLN A 491 -7.19 -51.90 21.26
C GLN A 491 -6.00 -50.94 21.20
N THR A 492 -5.43 -50.69 22.37
CA THR A 492 -4.16 -50.01 22.57
C THR A 492 -3.03 -50.93 22.10
N SER A 493 -2.39 -50.61 20.97
CA SER A 493 -1.10 -51.19 20.61
C SER A 493 -0.02 -50.12 20.73
N VAL A 494 0.83 -50.31 21.73
CA VAL A 494 2.12 -49.64 21.91
C VAL A 494 2.97 -49.86 20.66
N PHE A 495 3.50 -48.78 20.07
CA PHE A 495 4.73 -48.84 19.29
C PHE A 495 5.56 -47.57 19.49
N THR A 496 6.85 -47.83 19.58
CA THR A 496 8.01 -46.99 19.89
C THR A 496 8.30 -45.92 18.85
N ASP A 497 8.87 -44.83 19.33
CA ASP A 497 9.46 -43.71 18.58
C ASP A 497 10.72 -44.16 17.81
N PRO A 498 10.88 -43.77 16.53
CA PRO A 498 12.20 -43.44 16.02
C PRO A 498 12.22 -42.06 15.33
N ALA A 499 13.27 -41.32 15.64
CA ALA A 499 13.59 -40.00 15.14
C ALA A 499 13.73 -39.92 13.60
N ASP A 500 13.19 -38.82 13.07
CA ASP A 500 13.81 -37.91 12.09
C ASP A 500 14.46 -38.52 10.84
N GLU A 501 13.59 -38.82 9.84
CA GLU A 501 13.84 -38.87 8.38
C GLU A 501 12.52 -39.14 7.60
N SER A 502 11.43 -39.54 8.29
CA SER A 502 10.17 -40.05 7.69
C SER A 502 9.10 -39.02 7.28
N ASN A 503 9.31 -37.71 7.49
CA ASN A 503 8.20 -36.73 7.39
C ASN A 503 7.95 -36.20 5.98
N ALA A 504 9.02 -35.99 5.18
CA ALA A 504 8.90 -35.63 3.77
C ALA A 504 8.28 -36.79 2.96
N GLU A 505 8.61 -38.03 3.32
CA GLU A 505 7.95 -39.23 2.77
C GLU A 505 6.45 -39.24 3.05
N SER A 506 5.97 -38.72 4.20
CA SER A 506 4.53 -38.70 4.50
C SER A 506 3.73 -37.68 3.67
N VAL A 507 4.28 -36.49 3.40
CA VAL A 507 3.62 -35.48 2.55
C VAL A 507 3.63 -35.94 1.09
N GLU A 508 4.75 -36.45 0.59
CA GLU A 508 4.83 -36.95 -0.79
C GLU A 508 3.95 -38.19 -1.00
N SER A 509 3.84 -39.06 0.00
CA SER A 509 2.90 -40.18 0.01
C SER A 509 1.46 -39.69 -0.05
N THR A 510 1.12 -38.65 0.70
CA THR A 510 -0.24 -38.05 0.70
C THR A 510 -0.57 -37.43 -0.66
N VAL A 511 0.37 -36.68 -1.24
CA VAL A 511 0.23 -36.10 -2.58
C VAL A 511 0.07 -37.19 -3.64
N SER A 512 0.88 -38.25 -3.57
CA SER A 512 0.82 -39.39 -4.48
C SER A 512 -0.53 -40.11 -4.39
N ALA A 513 -1.06 -40.30 -3.18
CA ALA A 513 -2.38 -40.91 -2.96
C ALA A 513 -3.51 -40.04 -3.56
N ILE A 514 -3.49 -38.73 -3.31
CA ILE A 514 -4.46 -37.79 -3.90
C ILE A 514 -4.40 -37.85 -5.43
N PHE A 515 -3.20 -37.82 -6.02
CA PHE A 515 -3.04 -37.87 -7.48
C PHE A 515 -3.48 -39.19 -8.08
N GLN A 516 -3.25 -40.31 -7.40
CA GLN A 516 -3.74 -41.61 -7.82
C GLN A 516 -5.27 -41.64 -7.85
N ASP A 517 -5.92 -41.18 -6.78
CA ASP A 517 -7.38 -41.18 -6.69
C ASP A 517 -8.02 -40.18 -7.67
N TRP A 518 -7.41 -39.02 -7.89
CA TRP A 518 -7.81 -38.10 -8.95
C TRP A 518 -7.76 -38.76 -10.34
N ARG A 519 -6.67 -39.46 -10.68
CA ARG A 519 -6.56 -40.19 -11.96
C ARG A 519 -7.65 -41.25 -12.09
N LEU A 520 -7.97 -41.99 -11.03
CA LEU A 520 -9.06 -42.98 -11.01
C LEU A 520 -10.44 -42.32 -11.24
N ALA A 521 -10.63 -41.10 -10.76
CA ALA A 521 -11.83 -40.30 -10.99
C ALA A 521 -11.84 -39.57 -12.36
N GLY A 522 -10.82 -39.77 -13.20
CA GLY A 522 -10.70 -39.12 -14.51
C GLY A 522 -10.35 -37.63 -14.43
N ILE A 523 -9.66 -37.23 -13.35
CA ILE A 523 -9.11 -35.89 -13.13
C ILE A 523 -7.60 -35.97 -13.36
N GLU A 524 -7.08 -35.05 -14.15
CA GLU A 524 -5.65 -34.96 -14.45
C GLU A 524 -4.95 -34.08 -13.40
N PRO A 525 -4.00 -34.62 -12.62
CA PRO A 525 -3.18 -33.80 -11.74
C PRO A 525 -2.24 -32.90 -12.56
N LEU A 526 -2.29 -31.60 -12.32
CA LEU A 526 -1.35 -30.64 -12.87
C LEU A 526 -0.25 -30.38 -11.83
N GLU A 527 0.97 -30.81 -12.12
CA GLU A 527 2.14 -30.57 -11.27
C GLU A 527 2.62 -29.11 -11.40
N LEU A 528 1.85 -28.21 -10.78
CA LEU A 528 2.10 -26.77 -10.81
C LEU A 528 2.79 -26.32 -9.52
N ALA A 529 3.70 -25.35 -9.67
CA ALA A 529 4.31 -24.63 -8.56
C ALA A 529 3.85 -23.18 -8.56
N VAL A 530 3.81 -22.57 -7.38
CA VAL A 530 3.57 -21.13 -7.23
C VAL A 530 4.79 -20.37 -7.74
N CYS A 531 4.58 -19.44 -8.67
CA CYS A 531 5.64 -18.58 -9.18
C CYS A 531 6.21 -17.71 -8.08
N ALA A 532 7.50 -17.41 -8.17
CA ALA A 532 8.07 -16.33 -7.38
C ALA A 532 7.40 -14.98 -7.71
N PRO A 533 7.44 -14.01 -6.80
CA PRO A 533 7.10 -12.62 -7.10
C PRO A 533 7.76 -12.12 -8.39
N LEU A 534 6.97 -11.52 -9.29
CA LEU A 534 7.44 -10.97 -10.56
C LEU A 534 7.49 -9.43 -10.58
N ALA A 535 6.78 -8.77 -9.67
CA ALA A 535 6.83 -7.33 -9.48
C ALA A 535 6.65 -6.96 -8.00
N GLU A 536 7.02 -5.76 -7.58
CA GLU A 536 6.81 -5.34 -6.19
C GLU A 536 5.32 -5.10 -5.88
N ALA A 537 4.88 -5.51 -4.69
CA ALA A 537 3.56 -5.22 -4.15
C ALA A 537 3.69 -5.01 -2.63
N PRO A 538 2.95 -4.07 -2.03
CA PRO A 538 2.95 -3.87 -0.58
C PRO A 538 2.63 -5.17 0.17
N GLN A 539 3.29 -5.42 1.29
CA GLN A 539 2.97 -6.59 2.11
C GLN A 539 1.57 -6.45 2.72
N TRP A 540 0.81 -7.54 2.70
CA TRP A 540 -0.47 -7.57 3.39
C TRP A 540 -0.27 -7.46 4.90
N GLN A 541 -1.12 -6.67 5.55
CA GLN A 541 -1.09 -6.44 7.00
C GLN A 541 -2.47 -6.72 7.60
N THR A 542 -2.51 -7.09 8.89
CA THR A 542 -3.77 -7.30 9.61
C THR A 542 -4.66 -6.05 9.62
N LYS A 543 -5.99 -6.23 9.71
CA LYS A 543 -7.00 -5.15 9.62
C LYS A 543 -6.75 -3.91 10.49
N ARG A 544 -6.10 -4.06 11.65
CA ARG A 544 -5.76 -2.93 12.55
C ARG A 544 -4.46 -2.22 12.17
N SER A 545 -3.50 -2.93 11.60
CA SER A 545 -2.26 -2.37 11.07
C SER A 545 -2.53 -1.68 9.73
N SER A 546 -3.35 -2.29 8.87
CA SER A 546 -3.84 -1.66 7.65
C SER A 546 -4.56 -0.35 7.95
N ARG A 547 -5.40 -0.29 9.00
CA ARG A 547 -6.09 0.95 9.40
C ARG A 547 -5.16 2.13 9.64
N LYS A 548 -4.01 1.90 10.30
CA LYS A 548 -3.08 2.99 10.62
C LYS A 548 -2.34 3.47 9.38
N ASP A 549 -2.00 2.54 8.50
CA ASP A 549 -1.40 2.84 7.21
C ASP A 549 -2.43 3.51 6.27
N ASP A 550 -3.71 3.13 6.35
CA ASP A 550 -4.84 3.75 5.67
C ASP A 550 -5.08 5.17 6.15
N HIS A 551 -5.05 5.43 7.46
CA HIS A 551 -5.17 6.79 8.00
C HIS A 551 -4.04 7.68 7.51
N VAL A 552 -2.79 7.19 7.49
CA VAL A 552 -1.65 7.94 6.94
C VAL A 552 -1.87 8.23 5.46
N ARG A 553 -2.22 7.21 4.67
CA ARG A 553 -2.45 7.35 3.23
C ARG A 553 -3.61 8.31 2.90
N LEU A 554 -4.76 8.14 3.54
CA LEU A 554 -5.95 8.97 3.32
C LEU A 554 -5.73 10.40 3.82
N ALA A 555 -5.02 10.58 4.93
CA ALA A 555 -4.62 11.91 5.37
C ALA A 555 -3.73 12.59 4.32
N LEU A 556 -2.71 11.90 3.78
CA LEU A 556 -1.85 12.45 2.73
C LEU A 556 -2.65 12.83 1.46
N GLN A 557 -3.65 12.04 1.07
CA GLN A 557 -4.54 12.35 -0.06
C GLN A 557 -5.39 13.61 0.16
N GLN A 558 -5.94 13.80 1.36
CA GLN A 558 -6.68 15.04 1.69
C GLN A 558 -5.80 16.29 1.60
N HIS A 559 -4.49 16.09 1.79
CA HIS A 559 -3.48 17.13 1.77
C HIS A 559 -3.00 17.49 0.35
N GLU A 560 -3.38 16.73 -0.69
CA GLU A 560 -3.07 17.00 -2.10
C GLU A 560 -3.94 18.12 -2.70
N GLN A 561 -5.12 18.39 -2.13
CA GLN A 561 -6.02 19.44 -2.61
C GLN A 561 -5.82 20.73 -1.82
N GLU A 562 -5.47 21.83 -2.51
CA GLU A 562 -5.46 23.17 -1.92
C GLU A 562 -6.90 23.63 -1.62
N ALA A 563 -7.40 23.27 -0.44
CA ALA A 563 -8.69 23.73 0.06
C ALA A 563 -8.56 25.09 0.75
N SER A 564 -9.63 25.90 0.66
CA SER A 564 -9.77 27.14 1.43
C SER A 564 -9.71 26.84 2.93
N ASN A 565 -8.93 27.63 3.67
CA ASN A 565 -8.70 27.45 5.10
C ASN A 565 -9.05 28.73 5.86
N ALA A 566 -9.57 28.61 7.08
CA ALA A 566 -9.96 29.77 7.89
C ALA A 566 -8.78 30.69 8.25
N PHE A 567 -7.53 30.22 8.15
CA PHE A 567 -6.35 31.10 8.24
C PHE A 567 -6.33 32.17 7.14
N ASP A 568 -6.92 31.89 5.96
CA ASP A 568 -6.97 32.81 4.82
C ASP A 568 -7.90 34.02 5.08
N ASP A 569 -8.81 33.89 6.05
CA ASP A 569 -9.73 34.94 6.51
C ASP A 569 -9.08 35.89 7.54
N VAL A 570 -7.85 35.64 7.99
CA VAL A 570 -7.15 36.45 8.99
C VAL A 570 -5.95 37.15 8.36
N ARG A 571 -5.85 38.46 8.57
CA ARG A 571 -4.73 39.27 8.06
C ARG A 571 -4.19 40.18 9.15
N PHE A 572 -2.88 40.38 9.17
CA PHE A 572 -2.29 41.44 9.99
C PHE A 572 -2.51 42.80 9.32
N MET A 573 -2.82 43.82 10.12
CA MET A 573 -2.67 45.21 9.67
C MET A 573 -1.17 45.51 9.56
N HIS A 574 -0.70 45.85 8.36
CA HIS A 574 0.71 46.18 8.18
C HIS A 574 1.00 47.62 8.63
N HIS A 575 1.90 47.76 9.60
CA HIS A 575 2.40 49.05 10.08
C HIS A 575 3.84 49.26 9.58
N ALA A 576 4.02 50.05 8.53
CA ALA A 576 5.29 50.18 7.81
C ALA A 576 6.51 50.61 8.65
N LEU A 577 6.29 51.18 9.84
CA LEU A 577 7.34 51.71 10.72
C LEU A 577 7.44 51.00 12.07
N CYS A 578 6.71 49.90 12.30
CA CYS A 578 6.74 49.18 13.58
C CYS A 578 7.81 48.09 13.66
N GLY A 579 8.52 47.82 12.55
CA GLY A 579 9.43 46.70 12.47
C GLY A 579 10.58 46.76 13.48
N VAL A 580 10.98 45.60 14.01
CA VAL A 580 12.13 45.44 14.90
C VAL A 580 13.26 44.68 14.21
N SER A 581 14.44 44.63 14.83
CA SER A 581 15.56 43.85 14.28
C SER A 581 15.29 42.35 14.41
N VAL A 582 15.46 41.60 13.33
CA VAL A 582 15.27 40.12 13.32
C VAL A 582 16.15 39.43 14.38
N SER A 583 17.36 39.95 14.63
CA SER A 583 18.28 39.39 15.64
C SER A 583 17.86 39.65 17.08
N GLN A 584 16.89 40.53 17.31
CA GLN A 584 16.34 40.85 18.63
C GLN A 584 15.04 40.07 18.94
N VAL A 585 14.54 39.27 18.00
CA VAL A 585 13.32 38.49 18.18
C VAL A 585 13.59 37.23 19.01
N ASP A 586 12.88 37.10 20.11
CA ASP A 586 12.81 35.91 20.96
C ASP A 586 11.54 35.10 20.64
N THR A 587 11.74 33.91 20.07
CA THR A 587 10.66 32.97 19.71
C THR A 587 10.27 32.03 20.84
N THR A 588 10.89 32.14 22.01
CA THR A 588 10.69 31.16 23.08
C THR A 588 9.29 31.23 23.69
N THR A 589 8.79 30.07 24.09
CA THR A 589 7.48 29.93 24.75
C THR A 589 7.59 28.96 25.93
N THR A 590 6.55 28.88 26.76
CA THR A 590 6.47 27.91 27.85
C THR A 590 5.19 27.09 27.72
N VAL A 591 5.34 25.76 27.64
CA VAL A 591 4.23 24.81 27.53
C VAL A 591 4.42 23.74 28.59
N CYS A 592 3.36 23.44 29.37
CA CYS A 592 3.40 22.43 30.43
C CYS A 592 4.57 22.61 31.43
N GLY A 593 4.95 23.87 31.71
CA GLY A 593 6.06 24.22 32.59
C GLY A 593 7.46 24.04 31.99
N SER A 594 7.59 23.65 30.72
CA SER A 594 8.86 23.55 30.00
C SER A 594 9.04 24.72 29.04
N ARG A 595 10.23 25.33 29.05
CA ARG A 595 10.63 26.34 28.06
C ARG A 595 10.98 25.67 26.75
N TRP A 596 10.43 26.16 25.64
CA TRP A 596 10.72 25.73 24.28
C TRP A 596 11.35 26.87 23.49
N GLU A 597 12.32 26.57 22.63
CA GLU A 597 13.00 27.56 21.79
C GLU A 597 12.15 28.03 20.61
N LEU A 598 11.24 27.16 20.15
CA LEU A 598 10.32 27.43 19.05
C LEU A 598 8.87 27.18 19.51
N PRO A 599 7.90 28.01 19.10
CA PRO A 599 6.52 27.92 19.53
C PRO A 599 5.69 27.03 18.60
N PHE A 600 6.31 26.03 17.97
CA PHE A 600 5.62 25.02 17.18
C PHE A 600 6.27 23.64 17.36
N TYR A 601 5.49 22.59 17.11
CA TYR A 601 5.90 21.21 17.39
C TYR A 601 5.27 20.20 16.42
N ILE A 602 5.85 19.01 16.35
CA ILE A 602 5.27 17.88 15.59
C ILE A 602 4.13 17.29 16.41
N ASN A 603 2.88 17.41 15.95
CA ASN A 603 1.73 16.91 16.71
C ASN A 603 1.45 15.42 16.42
N ALA A 604 0.59 14.81 17.24
CA ALA A 604 0.34 13.37 17.26
C ALA A 604 -0.25 12.88 15.92
N MET A 605 0.35 11.82 15.37
CA MET A 605 -0.07 11.24 14.09
C MET A 605 -0.25 9.73 14.16
N THR A 606 0.82 8.96 14.41
CA THR A 606 0.81 7.52 14.11
C THR A 606 1.64 6.65 15.06
N GLY A 607 1.69 5.35 14.78
CA GLY A 607 2.40 4.31 15.52
C GLY A 607 1.57 3.03 15.66
N GLY A 608 2.21 1.87 15.65
CA GLY A 608 1.63 0.53 15.79
C GLY A 608 1.43 -0.27 14.50
N SER A 609 2.23 0.04 13.48
CA SER A 609 2.63 -0.81 12.35
C SER A 609 4.14 -0.63 12.13
N GLN A 610 4.80 -1.51 11.36
CA GLN A 610 6.23 -1.36 11.06
C GLN A 610 6.52 -0.04 10.32
N ARG A 611 5.70 0.29 9.30
CA ARG A 611 5.82 1.55 8.55
C ARG A 611 5.69 2.76 9.47
N THR A 612 4.67 2.78 10.32
CA THR A 612 4.40 3.91 11.21
C THR A 612 5.45 4.02 12.32
N GLY A 613 6.10 2.92 12.71
CA GLY A 613 7.30 2.93 13.55
C GLY A 613 8.49 3.64 12.89
N SER A 614 8.76 3.36 11.62
CA SER A 614 9.81 4.05 10.86
C SER A 614 9.54 5.55 10.70
N ILE A 615 8.27 5.92 10.46
CA ILE A 615 7.82 7.32 10.41
C ILE A 615 8.07 8.00 11.76
N ASN A 616 7.66 7.38 12.88
CA ASN A 616 7.90 7.89 14.22
C ASN A 616 9.40 8.11 14.50
N ALA A 617 10.26 7.18 14.08
CA ALA A 617 11.71 7.32 14.24
C ALA A 617 12.26 8.52 13.45
N ALA A 618 11.83 8.70 12.21
CA ALA A 618 12.30 9.81 11.35
C ALA A 618 11.81 11.17 11.85
N LEU A 619 10.53 11.29 12.23
CA LEU A 619 9.98 12.50 12.87
C LEU A 619 10.74 12.84 14.16
N ALA A 620 11.06 11.83 14.98
CA ALA A 620 11.77 12.04 16.22
C ALA A 620 13.23 12.50 16.01
N ARG A 621 13.94 11.95 15.01
CA ARG A 621 15.28 12.46 14.65
C ARG A 621 15.22 13.89 14.13
N ALA A 622 14.23 14.24 13.31
CA ALA A 622 14.05 15.61 12.85
C ALA A 622 13.75 16.58 14.02
N ALA A 623 12.87 16.17 14.94
CA ALA A 623 12.59 16.93 16.17
C ALA A 623 13.85 17.09 17.05
N GLN A 624 14.65 16.04 17.20
CA GLN A 624 15.91 16.08 17.94
C GLN A 624 16.95 17.01 17.29
N ALA A 625 17.06 16.99 15.97
CA ALA A 625 18.00 17.83 15.22
C ALA A 625 17.65 19.32 15.28
N THR A 626 16.37 19.65 15.39
CA THR A 626 15.84 21.02 15.33
C THR A 626 15.43 21.58 16.70
N GLY A 627 15.36 20.72 17.73
CA GLY A 627 15.01 21.10 19.10
C GLY A 627 13.53 21.35 19.34
N ILE A 628 12.64 21.02 18.40
CA ILE A 628 11.18 21.14 18.60
C ILE A 628 10.62 19.94 19.37
N ALA A 629 9.47 20.13 20.02
CA ALA A 629 8.76 19.06 20.70
C ALA A 629 8.09 18.10 19.69
N ILE A 630 7.76 16.89 20.14
CA ILE A 630 7.06 15.87 19.34
C ILE A 630 6.00 15.13 20.17
N ALA A 631 4.87 14.82 19.56
CA ALA A 631 3.82 14.01 20.16
C ALA A 631 3.67 12.66 19.44
N SER A 632 3.50 11.59 20.21
CA SER A 632 3.21 10.25 19.67
C SER A 632 1.76 10.12 19.18
N GLY A 633 1.49 9.22 18.23
CA GLY A 633 0.12 8.77 17.95
C GLY A 633 -0.49 8.00 19.13
N SER A 634 -1.75 7.57 19.00
CA SER A 634 -2.47 6.88 20.10
C SER A 634 -1.78 5.57 20.50
N GLN A 635 -1.26 5.52 21.73
CA GLN A 635 -0.56 4.36 22.30
C GLN A 635 -1.49 3.21 22.70
N HIS A 636 -2.80 3.34 22.50
CA HIS A 636 -3.79 2.30 22.77
C HIS A 636 -3.44 0.94 22.19
N ALA A 637 -2.84 0.90 21.01
CA ALA A 637 -2.45 -0.36 20.37
C ALA A 637 -1.32 -1.04 21.15
N ALA A 638 -0.28 -0.31 21.53
CA ALA A 638 0.83 -0.85 22.31
C ALA A 638 0.43 -1.23 23.75
N LEU A 639 -0.57 -0.54 24.31
CA LEU A 639 -1.15 -0.91 25.61
C LEU A 639 -1.96 -2.22 25.57
N ARG A 640 -2.49 -2.60 24.41
CA ARG A 640 -3.21 -3.87 24.21
C ARG A 640 -2.29 -4.99 23.75
N ASP A 641 -1.36 -4.67 22.86
CA ASP A 641 -0.37 -5.58 22.31
C ASP A 641 1.05 -5.02 22.55
N PRO A 642 1.75 -5.52 23.58
CA PRO A 642 3.10 -5.08 23.91
C PRO A 642 4.11 -5.24 22.78
N ALA A 643 3.90 -6.13 21.80
CA ALA A 643 4.80 -6.30 20.67
C ALA A 643 4.89 -5.04 19.79
N LEU A 644 3.83 -4.20 19.81
CA LEU A 644 3.79 -2.95 19.07
C LEU A 644 4.51 -1.79 19.79
N ALA A 645 4.99 -1.98 21.02
CA ALA A 645 5.64 -0.91 21.80
C ALA A 645 6.85 -0.31 21.06
N ALA A 646 7.64 -1.14 20.36
CA ALA A 646 8.82 -0.70 19.60
C ALA A 646 8.49 0.39 18.56
N THR A 647 7.28 0.38 18.00
CA THR A 647 6.83 1.38 17.02
C THR A 647 6.59 2.77 17.64
N PHE A 648 6.49 2.85 18.96
CA PHE A 648 6.33 4.10 19.72
C PHE A 648 7.64 4.46 20.43
N THR A 649 8.33 3.51 21.07
CA THR A 649 9.60 3.77 21.79
C THR A 649 10.68 4.34 20.88
N ALA A 650 10.61 4.05 19.58
CA ALA A 650 11.40 4.72 18.55
C ALA A 650 11.45 6.24 18.69
N ILE A 651 10.38 6.90 19.17
CA ILE A 651 10.40 8.36 19.41
C ILE A 651 11.43 8.72 20.48
N ARG A 652 11.38 8.05 21.64
CA ARG A 652 12.27 8.35 22.76
C ARG A 652 13.70 7.85 22.53
N GLU A 653 13.86 6.76 21.78
CA GLU A 653 15.18 6.26 21.37
C GLU A 653 15.93 7.27 20.50
N GLN A 654 15.20 8.06 19.69
CA GLN A 654 15.77 9.01 18.73
C GLN A 654 15.74 10.47 19.24
N SER A 655 14.92 10.80 20.24
CA SER A 655 14.78 12.15 20.77
C SER A 655 14.81 12.22 22.30
N GLN A 656 15.70 13.05 22.83
CA GLN A 656 15.78 13.45 24.23
C GLN A 656 15.02 14.76 24.51
N GLY A 657 14.40 15.35 23.49
CA GLY A 657 13.58 16.56 23.62
C GLY A 657 12.27 16.34 24.36
N PHE A 658 11.41 17.36 24.33
CA PHE A 658 10.09 17.30 24.95
C PHE A 658 9.15 16.36 24.15
N VAL A 659 8.66 15.30 24.78
CA VAL A 659 7.79 14.30 24.15
C VAL A 659 6.43 14.24 24.83
N PHE A 660 5.35 14.26 24.05
CA PHE A 660 4.01 13.92 24.51
C PHE A 660 3.71 12.43 24.29
N ALA A 661 3.34 11.74 25.36
CA ALA A 661 2.56 10.50 25.26
C ALA A 661 1.14 10.83 24.80
N ASN A 662 0.42 9.89 24.20
CA ASN A 662 -0.93 10.15 23.72
C ASN A 662 -1.86 8.94 23.88
N VAL A 663 -2.97 9.15 24.57
CA VAL A 663 -4.03 8.17 24.82
C VAL A 663 -5.39 8.83 24.62
N GLY A 664 -6.45 8.04 24.55
CA GLY A 664 -7.83 8.55 24.56
C GLY A 664 -8.44 8.36 25.95
N PRO A 665 -9.62 8.92 26.22
CA PRO A 665 -10.21 8.95 27.55
C PRO A 665 -10.61 7.57 28.08
N THR A 666 -10.70 6.54 27.23
CA THR A 666 -11.16 5.21 27.62
C THR A 666 -10.10 4.34 28.31
N VAL A 667 -8.85 4.80 28.42
CA VAL A 667 -7.82 4.10 29.20
C VAL A 667 -8.05 4.25 30.70
N THR A 668 -7.55 3.30 31.47
CA THR A 668 -7.49 3.44 32.93
C THR A 668 -6.33 4.37 33.34
N PRO A 669 -6.37 4.97 34.54
CA PRO A 669 -5.25 5.75 35.08
C PRO A 669 -3.91 5.00 35.07
N ARG A 670 -3.92 3.70 35.36
CA ARG A 670 -2.73 2.84 35.29
C ARG A 670 -2.19 2.73 33.86
N GLN A 671 -3.07 2.57 32.88
CA GLN A 671 -2.68 2.51 31.47
C GLN A 671 -2.16 3.85 30.95
N ALA A 672 -2.74 4.97 31.41
CA ALA A 672 -2.20 6.30 31.13
C ALA A 672 -0.76 6.44 31.66
N ALA A 673 -0.51 6.03 32.90
CA ALA A 673 0.84 6.01 33.47
C ALA A 673 1.80 5.07 32.71
N GLN A 674 1.32 3.92 32.23
CA GLN A 674 2.10 3.01 31.38
C GLN A 674 2.46 3.65 30.03
N ALA A 675 1.55 4.41 29.41
CA ALA A 675 1.82 5.13 28.17
C ALA A 675 2.89 6.22 28.36
N VAL A 676 2.83 6.96 29.48
CA VAL A 676 3.86 7.92 29.86
C VAL A 676 5.20 7.24 30.06
N ALA A 677 5.24 6.13 30.82
CA ALA A 677 6.47 5.39 31.09
C ALA A 677 7.10 4.79 29.82
N MET A 678 6.28 4.28 28.89
CA MET A 678 6.73 3.71 27.61
C MET A 678 7.61 4.69 26.83
N LEU A 679 7.29 5.98 26.87
CA LEU A 679 8.04 7.01 26.13
C LEU A 679 8.91 7.86 27.04
N ASN A 680 8.96 7.59 28.35
CA ASN A 680 9.47 8.54 29.34
C ASN A 680 8.98 9.98 29.03
N ALA A 681 7.67 10.11 28.79
CA ALA A 681 7.09 11.34 28.23
C ALA A 681 7.11 12.49 29.25
N ASN A 682 7.21 13.71 28.75
CA ASN A 682 7.22 14.94 29.55
C ASN A 682 5.80 15.45 29.86
N ALA A 683 4.84 15.09 29.03
CA ALA A 683 3.41 15.38 29.21
C ALA A 683 2.56 14.28 28.54
N LEU A 684 1.29 14.21 28.91
CA LEU A 684 0.32 13.25 28.38
C LEU A 684 -0.80 13.99 27.64
N GLN A 685 -0.96 13.70 26.36
CA GLN A 685 -2.14 14.08 25.60
C GLN A 685 -3.28 13.08 25.84
N ILE A 686 -4.48 13.61 26.11
CA ILE A 686 -5.74 12.88 26.05
C ILE A 686 -6.52 13.38 24.83
N HIS A 687 -6.63 12.58 23.77
CA HIS A 687 -7.42 12.95 22.61
C HIS A 687 -8.91 12.64 22.80
N VAL A 688 -9.74 13.66 22.62
CA VAL A 688 -11.19 13.53 22.51
C VAL A 688 -11.57 13.53 21.03
N ASN A 689 -12.14 12.43 20.56
CA ASN A 689 -12.40 12.17 19.14
C ASN A 689 -13.85 11.71 18.90
N LEU A 690 -14.82 12.31 19.61
CA LEU A 690 -16.22 11.87 19.61
C LEU A 690 -16.81 11.75 18.20
N ALA A 691 -16.62 12.78 17.36
CA ALA A 691 -17.15 12.77 15.99
C ALA A 691 -16.50 11.66 15.14
N GLN A 692 -15.19 11.45 15.29
CA GLN A 692 -14.50 10.33 14.64
C GLN A 692 -15.09 8.99 15.09
N GLU A 693 -15.25 8.76 16.40
CA GLU A 693 -15.80 7.52 16.94
C GLU A 693 -17.21 7.23 16.43
N ILE A 694 -18.08 8.25 16.31
CA ILE A 694 -19.42 8.11 15.73
C ILE A 694 -19.37 7.61 14.29
N VAL A 695 -18.50 8.20 13.47
CA VAL A 695 -18.38 7.83 12.05
C VAL A 695 -17.69 6.47 11.90
N MET A 696 -16.73 6.12 12.75
CA MET A 696 -16.06 4.82 12.73
C MET A 696 -17.06 3.65 12.84
N PRO A 697 -17.00 2.64 11.95
CA PRO A 697 -17.83 1.43 12.04
C PRO A 697 -17.70 0.75 13.41
N GLU A 698 -16.48 0.60 13.89
CA GLU A 698 -16.11 -0.04 15.15
C GLU A 698 -16.00 0.92 16.35
N GLY A 699 -16.34 2.20 16.16
CA GLY A 699 -16.13 3.23 17.18
C GLY A 699 -17.10 3.14 18.36
N ASN A 700 -16.77 3.85 19.43
CA ASN A 700 -17.62 3.95 20.61
C ASN A 700 -18.93 4.69 20.29
N ARG A 701 -19.98 4.40 21.07
CA ARG A 701 -21.32 5.03 20.98
C ARG A 701 -21.76 5.68 22.29
N ASP A 702 -21.01 5.46 23.36
CA ASP A 702 -21.27 6.08 24.67
C ASP A 702 -20.04 6.87 25.13
N PHE A 703 -20.26 8.17 25.35
CA PHE A 703 -19.24 9.14 25.74
C PHE A 703 -19.53 9.75 27.11
N SER A 704 -20.56 9.26 27.80
CA SER A 704 -21.07 9.84 29.05
C SER A 704 -20.05 9.76 30.20
N ASP A 705 -19.14 8.79 30.16
CA ASP A 705 -18.11 8.58 31.19
C ASP A 705 -16.80 9.34 30.92
N TRP A 706 -16.64 9.98 29.75
CA TRP A 706 -15.40 10.67 29.38
C TRP A 706 -14.97 11.76 30.36
N PRO A 707 -15.85 12.68 30.84
CA PRO A 707 -15.47 13.70 31.80
C PRO A 707 -14.87 13.11 33.09
N GLN A 708 -15.50 12.06 33.62
CA GLN A 708 -15.03 11.40 34.85
C GLN A 708 -13.68 10.72 34.62
N ARG A 709 -13.51 10.00 33.50
CA ARG A 709 -12.24 9.34 33.18
C ARG A 709 -11.10 10.33 33.00
N ILE A 710 -11.36 11.48 32.37
CA ILE A 710 -10.38 12.55 32.24
C ILE A 710 -9.92 13.02 33.62
N CYS A 711 -10.84 13.28 34.57
CA CYS A 711 -10.48 13.61 35.95
C CYS A 711 -9.62 12.54 36.62
N GLU A 712 -9.99 11.25 36.47
CA GLU A 712 -9.25 10.14 37.06
C GLU A 712 -7.82 10.03 36.50
N ILE A 713 -7.65 10.25 35.19
CA ILE A 713 -6.34 10.27 34.55
C ILE A 713 -5.52 11.48 35.04
N ILE A 714 -6.11 12.67 35.11
CA ILE A 714 -5.43 13.88 35.61
C ILE A 714 -4.94 13.66 37.04
N ALA A 715 -5.78 13.10 37.91
CA ALA A 715 -5.43 12.87 39.32
C ALA A 715 -4.28 11.86 39.50
N ALA A 716 -4.11 10.93 38.56
CA ALA A 716 -3.10 9.88 38.64
C ALA A 716 -1.86 10.11 37.76
N SER A 717 -1.93 11.03 36.80
CA SER A 717 -0.85 11.25 35.83
C SER A 717 0.39 11.81 36.54
N PRO A 718 1.58 11.21 36.35
CA PRO A 718 2.83 11.71 36.93
C PRO A 718 3.37 12.96 36.21
N VAL A 719 2.75 13.34 35.10
CA VAL A 719 3.16 14.46 34.23
C VAL A 719 1.97 15.33 33.86
N PRO A 720 2.18 16.59 33.43
CA PRO A 720 1.09 17.46 32.98
C PRO A 720 0.23 16.80 31.88
N VAL A 721 -1.08 17.05 31.96
CA VAL A 721 -2.06 16.52 31.01
C VAL A 721 -2.54 17.63 30.08
N VAL A 722 -2.52 17.35 28.78
CA VAL A 722 -3.08 18.19 27.72
C VAL A 722 -4.30 17.49 27.15
N VAL A 723 -5.47 18.12 27.14
CA VAL A 723 -6.64 17.55 26.44
C VAL A 723 -6.70 18.14 25.04
N LYS A 724 -6.75 17.28 24.02
CA LYS A 724 -6.71 17.71 22.61
C LYS A 724 -7.92 17.21 21.83
N GLU A 725 -8.40 18.01 20.90
CA GLU A 725 -9.27 17.52 19.82
C GLU A 725 -8.41 16.81 18.74
N VAL A 726 -9.01 16.34 17.65
CA VAL A 726 -8.37 15.62 16.54
C VAL A 726 -8.67 16.20 15.15
N GLY A 727 -9.38 17.32 15.03
CA GLY A 727 -9.65 17.98 13.75
C GLY A 727 -11.06 18.57 13.60
N PHE A 728 -11.91 18.46 14.63
CA PHE A 728 -13.26 19.01 14.67
C PHE A 728 -13.38 20.28 15.51
N GLY A 729 -12.33 20.66 16.24
CA GLY A 729 -12.29 21.91 17.00
C GLY A 729 -12.89 21.85 18.39
N MET A 730 -12.18 22.48 19.34
CA MET A 730 -12.64 22.62 20.73
C MET A 730 -13.22 24.02 20.95
N SER A 731 -14.51 24.07 21.31
CA SER A 731 -15.21 25.32 21.64
C SER A 731 -14.85 25.85 23.03
N ARG A 732 -15.05 27.16 23.28
CA ARG A 732 -14.85 27.79 24.60
C ARG A 732 -15.61 27.07 25.70
N ARG A 733 -16.85 26.65 25.44
CA ARG A 733 -17.65 25.88 26.40
C ARG A 733 -16.96 24.57 26.80
N SER A 734 -16.35 23.88 25.84
CA SER A 734 -15.64 22.62 26.11
C SER A 734 -14.37 22.90 26.91
N VAL A 735 -13.64 23.98 26.60
CA VAL A 735 -12.48 24.43 27.38
C VAL A 735 -12.88 24.77 28.82
N GLU A 736 -13.96 25.52 29.05
CA GLU A 736 -14.47 25.85 30.38
C GLU A 736 -14.86 24.59 31.17
N GLN A 737 -15.50 23.62 30.52
CA GLN A 737 -15.82 22.33 31.14
C GLN A 737 -14.55 21.57 31.54
N LEU A 738 -13.56 21.48 30.65
CA LEU A 738 -12.28 20.83 30.94
C LEU A 738 -11.51 21.55 32.06
N ALA A 739 -11.54 22.88 32.09
CA ALA A 739 -10.96 23.67 33.17
C ALA A 739 -11.58 23.31 34.53
N ALA A 740 -12.92 23.17 34.58
CA ALA A 740 -13.63 22.75 35.79
C ALA A 740 -13.28 21.31 36.23
N LEU A 741 -12.82 20.46 35.31
CA LEU A 741 -12.32 19.10 35.59
C LEU A 741 -10.84 19.09 36.04
N GLY A 742 -10.16 20.24 36.05
CA GLY A 742 -8.76 20.37 36.46
C GLY A 742 -7.76 20.39 35.30
N VAL A 743 -8.21 20.46 34.05
CA VAL A 743 -7.32 20.59 32.88
C VAL A 743 -6.69 21.98 32.88
N ARG A 744 -5.37 22.04 32.68
CA ARG A 744 -4.59 23.28 32.62
C ARG A 744 -4.07 23.63 31.23
N THR A 745 -4.14 22.69 30.29
CA THR A 745 -3.69 22.92 28.92
C THR A 745 -4.58 22.15 27.95
N VAL A 746 -4.98 22.81 26.87
CA VAL A 746 -5.79 22.21 25.80
C VAL A 746 -5.17 22.45 24.44
N ASP A 747 -5.38 21.55 23.48
CA ASP A 747 -5.08 21.77 22.06
C ASP A 747 -6.39 21.75 21.28
N VAL A 748 -6.75 22.89 20.66
CA VAL A 748 -8.07 23.04 20.04
C VAL A 748 -8.27 22.15 18.83
N SER A 749 -7.19 21.72 18.15
CA SER A 749 -7.20 20.86 16.95
C SER A 749 -8.42 21.04 16.04
N GLY A 750 -8.50 22.21 15.40
CA GLY A 750 -9.65 22.60 14.61
C GLY A 750 -9.68 22.02 13.20
N ARG A 751 -10.82 22.21 12.54
CA ARG A 751 -11.00 21.89 11.12
C ARG A 751 -10.12 22.78 10.25
N GLY A 752 -9.59 22.22 9.17
CA GLY A 752 -8.78 22.92 8.16
C GLY A 752 -7.61 22.10 7.62
N GLY A 753 -7.32 20.95 8.24
CA GLY A 753 -6.32 19.98 7.76
C GLY A 753 -6.97 18.62 7.54
N THR A 754 -6.45 17.60 8.23
CA THR A 754 -6.98 16.24 8.17
C THR A 754 -8.43 16.17 8.65
N ASP A 755 -9.31 15.62 7.82
CA ASP A 755 -10.73 15.41 8.13
C ASP A 755 -10.95 13.94 8.46
N PHE A 756 -11.00 13.65 9.76
CA PHE A 756 -11.24 12.29 10.24
C PHE A 756 -12.65 11.79 9.96
N ALA A 757 -13.68 12.65 9.84
CA ALA A 757 -15.01 12.15 9.46
C ALA A 757 -14.98 11.61 8.02
N ALA A 758 -14.37 12.34 7.09
CA ALA A 758 -14.21 11.87 5.71
C ALA A 758 -13.34 10.61 5.62
N ILE A 759 -12.23 10.52 6.38
CA ILE A 759 -11.39 9.31 6.45
C ILE A 759 -12.22 8.12 6.92
N GLU A 760 -12.93 8.23 8.04
CA GLU A 760 -13.67 7.10 8.61
C GLU A 760 -14.91 6.74 7.78
N ASN A 761 -15.54 7.71 7.13
CA ASN A 761 -16.67 7.47 6.25
C ASN A 761 -16.22 6.76 4.96
N SER A 762 -15.02 7.06 4.44
CA SER A 762 -14.45 6.32 3.31
C SER A 762 -14.22 4.83 3.60
N ARG A 763 -14.07 4.47 4.89
CA ARG A 763 -13.96 3.08 5.36
C ARG A 763 -15.31 2.35 5.46
N ARG A 764 -16.44 3.03 5.20
CA ARG A 764 -17.77 2.43 5.16
C ARG A 764 -18.18 2.09 3.74
N THR A 765 -18.76 0.91 3.55
CA THR A 765 -19.26 0.41 2.26
C THR A 765 -20.24 1.40 1.60
N ALA A 766 -21.19 1.94 2.35
CA ALA A 766 -22.22 2.85 1.83
C ALA A 766 -21.93 4.34 2.04
N ARG A 767 -20.79 4.71 2.66
CA ARG A 767 -20.39 6.10 2.96
C ARG A 767 -21.50 6.98 3.57
N GLU A 768 -22.33 6.37 4.43
CA GLU A 768 -23.59 6.91 4.96
C GLU A 768 -23.46 8.26 5.68
N TYR A 769 -22.27 8.59 6.17
CA TYR A 769 -21.99 9.81 6.94
C TYR A 769 -21.35 10.92 6.12
N GLY A 770 -21.43 10.91 4.79
CA GLY A 770 -20.79 11.93 3.94
C GLY A 770 -21.27 13.37 4.21
N TYR A 771 -22.46 13.53 4.82
CA TYR A 771 -22.97 14.82 5.25
C TYR A 771 -22.24 15.38 6.50
N LEU A 772 -21.34 14.62 7.12
CA LEU A 772 -20.45 15.05 8.19
C LEU A 772 -19.05 15.40 7.69
N ASP A 773 -18.79 15.33 6.38
CA ASP A 773 -17.55 15.82 5.79
C ASP A 773 -17.42 17.33 6.08
N GLY A 774 -16.27 17.73 6.60
CA GLY A 774 -16.03 19.08 7.08
C GLY A 774 -16.81 19.44 8.35
N TRP A 775 -17.25 18.47 9.15
CA TRP A 775 -17.87 18.75 10.46
C TRP A 775 -16.91 19.48 11.41
N GLY A 776 -17.45 20.28 12.33
CA GLY A 776 -16.68 20.94 13.38
C GLY A 776 -16.40 22.42 13.17
N GLN A 777 -15.59 23.01 14.05
CA GLN A 777 -15.17 24.41 14.04
C GLN A 777 -13.74 24.53 13.51
N SER A 778 -13.44 25.58 12.75
CA SER A 778 -12.08 25.82 12.27
C SER A 778 -11.13 26.19 13.41
N THR A 779 -9.83 25.95 13.22
CA THR A 779 -8.80 26.29 14.21
C THR A 779 -8.87 27.77 14.61
N VAL A 780 -8.96 28.66 13.64
CA VAL A 780 -9.09 30.11 13.87
C VAL A 780 -10.35 30.43 14.67
N LEU A 781 -11.49 29.84 14.32
CA LEU A 781 -12.74 30.10 15.04
C LEU A 781 -12.67 29.59 16.49
N CYS A 782 -12.03 28.44 16.74
CA CYS A 782 -11.82 27.92 18.10
C CYS A 782 -10.98 28.90 18.93
N LEU A 783 -9.89 29.44 18.37
CA LEU A 783 -9.04 30.41 19.05
C LEU A 783 -9.79 31.72 19.33
N LEU A 784 -10.57 32.23 18.37
CA LEU A 784 -11.40 33.42 18.53
C LEU A 784 -12.45 33.23 19.63
N ASP A 785 -13.16 32.10 19.65
CA ASP A 785 -14.12 31.75 20.71
C ASP A 785 -13.43 31.66 22.08
N CYS A 786 -12.20 31.14 22.12
CA CYS A 786 -11.43 30.99 23.35
C CYS A 786 -10.71 32.27 23.84
N LEU A 787 -10.78 33.41 23.13
CA LEU A 787 -10.19 34.68 23.62
C LEU A 787 -10.77 35.12 24.97
N SER A 788 -11.99 34.71 25.28
CA SER A 788 -12.66 34.97 26.57
C SER A 788 -12.64 33.77 27.53
N ALA A 789 -11.85 32.74 27.24
CA ALA A 789 -11.71 31.56 28.11
C ALA A 789 -10.97 31.92 29.43
N PRO A 790 -11.07 31.06 30.47
CA PRO A 790 -10.33 31.24 31.71
C PRO A 790 -8.83 31.40 31.48
N SER A 791 -8.21 32.41 32.08
CA SER A 791 -6.79 32.75 31.89
C SER A 791 -5.81 31.74 32.49
N ASP A 792 -6.31 30.78 33.27
CA ASP A 792 -5.53 29.72 33.91
C ASP A 792 -5.48 28.41 33.11
N VAL A 793 -5.98 28.43 31.86
CA VAL A 793 -5.83 27.34 30.89
C VAL A 793 -4.97 27.81 29.72
N ASP A 794 -3.84 27.14 29.51
CA ASP A 794 -3.01 27.36 28.33
C ASP A 794 -3.68 26.76 27.09
N ILE A 795 -3.83 27.56 26.04
CA ILE A 795 -4.38 27.12 24.75
C ILE A 795 -3.22 26.82 23.79
N LEU A 796 -3.23 25.63 23.20
CA LEU A 796 -2.42 25.23 22.05
C LEU A 796 -3.32 25.21 20.82
N ALA A 797 -2.73 25.48 19.66
CA ALA A 797 -3.42 25.47 18.38
C ALA A 797 -2.90 24.34 17.49
N SER A 798 -3.78 23.64 16.80
CA SER A 798 -3.40 22.75 15.71
C SER A 798 -4.59 22.56 14.76
N GLY A 799 -4.35 21.88 13.64
CA GLY A 799 -5.36 21.66 12.60
C GLY A 799 -5.24 22.68 11.47
N GLY A 800 -4.92 22.20 10.26
CA GLY A 800 -4.84 23.04 9.06
C GLY A 800 -3.68 24.03 9.00
N VAL A 801 -2.62 23.85 9.80
CA VAL A 801 -1.43 24.71 9.78
C VAL A 801 -0.53 24.32 8.60
N ARG A 802 -0.29 25.24 7.66
CA ARG A 802 0.40 24.97 6.38
C ARG A 802 1.75 25.68 6.25
N ASN A 803 1.94 26.79 6.96
CA ASN A 803 3.11 27.65 6.81
C ASN A 803 3.40 28.45 8.10
N PRO A 804 4.54 29.16 8.20
CA PRO A 804 4.88 29.97 9.37
C PRO A 804 3.91 31.13 9.67
N LEU A 805 3.20 31.67 8.67
CA LEU A 805 2.22 32.73 8.91
C LEU A 805 1.01 32.19 9.68
N ASP A 806 0.55 30.97 9.38
CA ASP A 806 -0.52 30.30 10.14
C ASP A 806 -0.11 30.10 11.62
N VAL A 807 1.18 29.81 11.86
CA VAL A 807 1.75 29.75 13.23
C VAL A 807 1.65 31.11 13.90
N VAL A 808 2.12 32.19 13.26
CA VAL A 808 2.09 33.55 13.81
C VAL A 808 0.65 34.03 14.08
N ILE A 809 -0.29 33.74 13.17
CA ILE A 809 -1.72 34.02 13.36
C ILE A 809 -2.25 33.31 14.62
N SER A 810 -1.95 32.02 14.78
CA SER A 810 -2.39 31.26 15.95
C SER A 810 -1.86 31.82 17.27
N LEU A 811 -0.59 32.24 17.30
CA LEU A 811 0.03 32.88 18.46
C LEU A 811 -0.58 34.26 18.77
N ALA A 812 -0.84 35.08 17.74
CA ALA A 812 -1.52 36.36 17.87
C ALA A 812 -2.97 36.23 18.37
N LEU A 813 -3.61 35.08 18.11
CA LEU A 813 -4.93 34.73 18.63
C LEU A 813 -4.88 34.07 20.02
N GLY A 814 -3.73 34.02 20.68
CA GLY A 814 -3.62 33.62 22.08
C GLY A 814 -3.04 32.23 22.33
N ALA A 815 -2.72 31.46 21.28
CA ALA A 815 -2.07 30.16 21.46
C ALA A 815 -0.66 30.30 22.06
N LYS A 816 -0.26 29.36 22.91
CA LYS A 816 1.10 29.28 23.48
C LYS A 816 2.08 28.57 22.56
N ALA A 817 1.61 27.57 21.81
CA ALA A 817 2.37 26.88 20.78
C ALA A 817 1.43 26.25 19.73
N VAL A 818 1.99 25.90 18.58
CA VAL A 818 1.25 25.45 17.40
C VAL A 818 1.70 24.06 16.94
N GLY A 819 0.79 23.09 16.96
CA GLY A 819 1.03 21.73 16.52
C GLY A 819 0.82 21.55 15.02
N VAL A 820 1.76 20.87 14.37
CA VAL A 820 1.74 20.60 12.92
C VAL A 820 1.83 19.09 12.70
N SER A 821 0.88 18.54 11.94
CA SER A 821 0.83 17.10 11.60
C SER A 821 1.00 16.89 10.09
N GLY A 822 -0.07 17.13 9.31
CA GLY A 822 -0.12 16.73 7.90
C GLY A 822 0.96 17.34 7.00
N HIS A 823 1.32 18.61 7.20
CA HIS A 823 2.39 19.27 6.44
C HIS A 823 3.74 18.58 6.64
N PHE A 824 4.15 18.39 7.90
CA PHE A 824 5.42 17.75 8.23
C PHE A 824 5.46 16.27 7.82
N LEU A 825 4.34 15.56 7.91
CA LEU A 825 4.25 14.19 7.41
C LEU A 825 4.49 14.12 5.89
N ARG A 826 3.86 15.04 5.14
CA ARG A 826 4.03 15.12 3.68
C ARG A 826 5.46 15.46 3.30
N VAL A 827 6.05 16.47 3.95
CA VAL A 827 7.45 16.85 3.73
C VAL A 827 8.38 15.67 4.00
N LEU A 828 8.13 14.89 5.05
CA LEU A 828 8.91 13.70 5.36
C LEU A 828 8.78 12.61 4.28
N GLU A 829 7.57 12.35 3.79
CA GLU A 829 7.36 11.33 2.76
C GLU A 829 7.93 11.78 1.40
N ASP A 830 7.81 13.05 1.04
CA ASP A 830 8.24 13.59 -0.26
C ASP A 830 9.75 13.87 -0.32
N ARG A 831 10.33 14.43 0.76
CA ARG A 831 11.71 14.93 0.80
C ARG A 831 12.60 14.23 1.83
N GLY A 832 12.06 13.25 2.56
CA GLY A 832 12.80 12.52 3.58
C GLY A 832 13.10 13.35 4.83
N GLU A 833 13.85 12.73 5.74
CA GLU A 833 14.19 13.31 7.04
C GLU A 833 15.00 14.61 6.93
N ALA A 834 15.98 14.65 6.03
CA ALA A 834 16.77 15.86 5.79
C ALA A 834 15.89 17.02 5.30
N GLY A 835 14.98 16.75 4.37
CA GLY A 835 14.03 17.75 3.90
C GLY A 835 13.08 18.27 4.98
N LEU A 836 12.70 17.43 5.95
CA LEU A 836 11.91 17.86 7.11
C LEU A 836 12.72 18.74 8.06
N VAL A 837 13.99 18.41 8.32
CA VAL A 837 14.89 19.24 9.13
C VAL A 837 15.07 20.62 8.49
N ASP A 838 15.30 20.67 7.19
CA ASP A 838 15.45 21.92 6.44
C ASP A 838 14.16 22.76 6.48
N GLU A 839 12.99 22.12 6.33
CA GLU A 839 11.70 22.78 6.43
C GLU A 839 11.49 23.43 7.82
N ILE A 840 11.74 22.69 8.89
CA ILE A 840 11.58 23.18 10.27
C ILE A 840 12.53 24.35 10.54
N ASN A 841 13.79 24.25 10.10
CA ASN A 841 14.77 25.34 10.26
C ASN A 841 14.36 26.58 9.45
N SER A 842 13.86 26.39 8.22
CA SER A 842 13.34 27.49 7.41
C SER A 842 12.14 28.16 8.10
N TRP A 843 11.23 27.38 8.68
CA TRP A 843 10.11 27.91 9.47
C TRP A 843 10.60 28.72 10.67
N ALA A 844 11.64 28.27 11.37
CA ALA A 844 12.22 29.00 12.49
C ALA A 844 12.81 30.37 12.08
N GLU A 845 13.44 30.46 10.91
CA GLU A 845 13.96 31.72 10.36
C GLU A 845 12.84 32.66 9.90
N GLN A 846 11.86 32.11 9.18
CA GLN A 846 10.71 32.85 8.68
C GLN A 846 9.84 33.37 9.83
N LEU A 847 9.66 32.59 10.90
CA LEU A 847 8.95 33.01 12.10
C LEU A 847 9.57 34.26 12.72
N ARG A 848 10.91 34.30 12.88
CA ARG A 848 11.62 35.49 13.37
C ARG A 848 11.43 36.69 12.45
N SER A 849 11.46 36.46 11.14
CA SER A 849 11.26 37.51 10.13
C SER A 849 9.84 38.08 10.16
N LEU A 850 8.83 37.22 10.30
CA LEU A 850 7.42 37.63 10.41
C LEU A 850 7.14 38.40 11.71
N MET A 851 7.67 37.94 12.84
CA MET A 851 7.57 38.66 14.10
C MET A 851 8.25 40.03 14.02
N ALA A 852 9.45 40.08 13.45
CA ALA A 852 10.17 41.33 13.22
C ALA A 852 9.38 42.31 12.33
N LEU A 853 8.77 41.81 11.25
CA LEU A 853 7.90 42.57 10.34
C LEU A 853 6.69 43.17 11.08
N LEU A 854 6.14 42.45 12.05
CA LEU A 854 5.01 42.87 12.86
C LEU A 854 5.40 43.71 14.08
N GLY A 855 6.69 43.97 14.29
CA GLY A 855 7.20 44.71 15.44
C GLY A 855 7.16 43.93 16.76
N ALA A 856 6.96 42.60 16.70
CA ALA A 856 6.91 41.74 17.86
C ALA A 856 8.31 41.23 18.20
N SER A 857 8.84 41.61 19.37
CA SER A 857 10.16 41.12 19.84
C SER A 857 10.03 39.81 20.62
N THR A 858 8.84 39.49 21.13
CA THR A 858 8.53 38.25 21.84
C THR A 858 7.23 37.63 21.33
N VAL A 859 7.00 36.35 21.60
CA VAL A 859 5.71 35.68 21.27
C VAL A 859 4.52 36.38 21.94
N ALA A 860 4.70 36.96 23.13
CA ALA A 860 3.64 37.69 23.82
C ALA A 860 3.24 38.98 23.08
N ASP A 861 4.19 39.66 22.44
CA ASP A 861 3.93 40.90 21.70
C ASP A 861 2.97 40.67 20.51
N LEU A 862 2.94 39.47 19.93
CA LEU A 862 2.03 39.13 18.83
C LEU A 862 0.56 39.26 19.22
N GLN A 863 0.21 39.09 20.50
CA GLN A 863 -1.18 39.25 20.96
C GLN A 863 -1.65 40.71 20.93
N HIS A 864 -0.72 41.66 20.77
CA HIS A 864 -1.00 43.08 20.61
C HIS A 864 -1.00 43.52 19.13
N ALA A 865 -0.67 42.64 18.20
CA ALA A 865 -0.74 42.95 16.77
C ALA A 865 -2.20 43.10 16.32
N ASP A 866 -2.45 44.11 15.48
CA ASP A 866 -3.77 44.36 14.92
C ASP A 866 -4.12 43.33 13.84
N LEU A 867 -5.32 42.75 13.97
CA LEU A 867 -5.82 41.71 13.09
C LEU A 867 -7.10 42.17 12.40
N LEU A 868 -7.16 41.96 11.09
CA LEU A 868 -8.35 42.08 10.28
C LEU A 868 -8.95 40.70 10.03
N LEU A 869 -10.21 40.53 10.41
CA LEU A 869 -10.99 39.34 10.11
C LEU A 869 -11.88 39.60 8.90
N GLY A 870 -12.00 38.60 8.02
CA GLY A 870 -12.89 38.62 6.87
C GLY A 870 -13.65 37.32 6.69
N GLY A 871 -14.33 37.22 5.54
CA GLY A 871 -14.99 36.00 5.08
C GLY A 871 -15.98 35.40 6.07
N THR A 872 -16.15 34.09 5.97
CA THR A 872 -17.07 33.33 6.83
C THR A 872 -16.60 33.31 8.29
N THR A 873 -15.30 33.44 8.54
CA THR A 873 -14.74 33.46 9.89
C THR A 873 -15.21 34.68 10.68
N LEU A 874 -15.25 35.88 10.06
CA LEU A 874 -15.78 37.09 10.70
C LEU A 874 -17.25 36.94 11.08
N GLU A 875 -18.07 36.42 10.15
CA GLU A 875 -19.50 36.21 10.37
C GLU A 875 -19.75 35.29 11.57
N GLN A 876 -19.04 34.15 11.61
CA GLN A 876 -19.16 33.18 12.69
C GLN A 876 -18.63 33.72 14.02
N ALA A 877 -17.48 34.39 14.01
CA ALA A 877 -16.91 34.99 15.21
C ALA A 877 -17.83 36.06 15.82
N THR A 878 -18.47 36.88 14.98
CA THR A 878 -19.45 37.89 15.41
C THR A 878 -20.65 37.24 16.09
N LEU A 879 -21.15 36.12 15.54
CA LEU A 879 -22.26 35.36 16.15
C LEU A 879 -21.87 34.74 17.51
N LEU A 880 -20.60 34.42 17.72
CA LEU A 880 -20.06 33.95 19.00
C LEU A 880 -19.79 35.09 20.00
N GLY A 881 -20.01 36.35 19.59
CA GLY A 881 -19.80 37.53 20.43
C GLY A 881 -18.36 38.03 20.48
N VAL A 882 -17.53 37.64 19.52
CA VAL A 882 -16.15 38.13 19.40
C VAL A 882 -16.16 39.58 18.89
N ASP A 883 -15.49 40.47 19.62
CA ASP A 883 -15.32 41.87 19.20
C ASP A 883 -14.21 41.99 18.15
N ALA A 884 -14.58 41.80 16.88
CA ALA A 884 -13.65 41.92 15.76
C ALA A 884 -13.07 43.34 15.61
N ALA A 885 -13.77 44.38 16.06
CA ALA A 885 -13.26 45.75 16.02
C ALA A 885 -12.14 45.93 17.05
N ALA A 886 -12.26 45.34 18.24
CA ALA A 886 -11.18 45.33 19.22
C ALA A 886 -9.92 44.63 18.70
N LEU A 887 -10.06 43.55 17.90
CA LEU A 887 -8.92 42.87 17.27
C LEU A 887 -8.17 43.74 16.26
N ALA A 888 -8.87 44.63 15.56
CA ALA A 888 -8.29 45.54 14.58
C ALA A 888 -7.59 46.76 15.20
N HIS A 889 -7.72 46.96 16.51
CA HIS A 889 -7.25 48.14 17.26
C HIS A 889 -6.54 47.77 18.57
N ARG A 890 -5.76 46.68 18.58
CA ARG A 890 -5.00 46.20 19.74
C ARG A 890 -3.77 47.05 20.04
N THR A 891 -3.24 47.78 19.05
CA THR A 891 -2.08 48.67 19.21
C THR A 891 -2.42 50.03 19.85
N ALA A 892 -3.69 50.31 20.15
CA ALA A 892 -4.19 51.61 20.60
C ALA A 892 -3.97 51.92 22.10
#